data_AF-A0AAN7JJ70-F1
#
_entry.id   AF-A0AAN7JJ70-F1
#
_cell.length_a   1.000
_cell.length_b   1.000
_cell.length_c   1.000
_cell.angle_alpha   90.00
_cell.angle_beta   90.00
_cell.angle_gamma   90.00
#
_symmetry.space_group_name_H-M   'P 1'
#
loop_
_entity.id
_entity.type
_entity.pdbx_description
1 polymer ?
#
loop_
_entity_poly.entity_id
_entity_poly.type
_entity_poly.pdbx_seq_one_letter_code
_entity_poly.pdbx_strand_id
1 'polypeptide(L)'
;MSSVKLGSKVDAFHQQGQAWFCTTGLPSDLIVEVDEMSFHLHKFPLLSRSGVMERMITEATKELGDDRCIIKLSNLPGSAKTFELVAKFCYGMKLELTSSNIINLRCAAEHLEMTEGHGEGNLITQTENFLNQVVLRDWKNSLQALQACNNLLSHADELNITKRCIKSLSMRASVDPNLFGWPIMEHGGPLQSPGGSLLWNGISTGARLKNARYDWWFEDVSVLTLPLYKRLISEMVSCGIKQDLIAGSLTFYAKRYLPGVNRRQIVSESSTRSASQGLGGPGSTSEEQRALLEEIDRLLPMQKGLVPTKFLFGLLRTATILQADPNCVLSLERRIGMQLDQATLEDLLMPNVSHSMETLYNVDRIQRLVKHFLAMEHATGGEDESSPYSLDDQGQLIGSPSLTPITMVAKLIDGYLAEVAPDINLKLPKFQALAGAIPDYARPLDDGLYRAIDMYLKSHPWLVESEREQLCRLMDCQKLSLEACTHAAQNERLPLRVIVQVLFFEQLQLRTSIAGCFLVSDNLDGGSQQLRGGLSGPPATEGLGGGWASAMKENQVLKVGMDSMRSKVSELEKECSNMRLEIENLGRTKSRGVSSVWKKFGLGMKSQMCSANEGSVSTQEKEKDNYKKHNKSSSEVQVQGIE
;
A
#
# COMPACT_ATOMS: atom_id res chain seq x y z
N MET A 1 -6.68 -12.99 -32.20
CA MET A 1 -6.46 -14.32 -31.60
C MET A 1 -5.76 -15.17 -32.62
N SER A 2 -4.67 -15.82 -32.24
CA SER A 2 -3.91 -16.68 -33.15
C SER A 2 -4.63 -18.03 -33.30
N SER A 3 -4.80 -18.49 -34.53
CA SER A 3 -5.45 -19.77 -34.81
C SER A 3 -4.80 -20.49 -35.98
N VAL A 4 -4.95 -21.80 -36.01
CA VAL A 4 -4.50 -22.66 -37.12
C VAL A 4 -5.68 -23.47 -37.61
N LYS A 5 -5.92 -23.45 -38.92
CA LYS A 5 -6.99 -24.23 -39.55
C LYS A 5 -6.43 -25.57 -40.01
N LEU A 6 -7.11 -26.65 -39.66
CA LEU A 6 -6.83 -28.01 -40.13
C LEU A 6 -7.97 -28.49 -41.02
N GLY A 7 -7.71 -29.48 -41.87
CA GLY A 7 -8.69 -30.09 -42.76
C GLY A 7 -9.00 -29.27 -44.02
N SER A 8 -9.50 -29.95 -45.05
CA SER A 8 -9.78 -29.35 -46.36
C SER A 8 -11.26 -29.42 -46.75
N LYS A 9 -12.00 -30.40 -46.21
CA LYS A 9 -13.42 -30.61 -46.52
C LYS A 9 -14.30 -29.58 -45.81
N VAL A 10 -15.41 -29.23 -46.45
CA VAL A 10 -16.45 -28.39 -45.83
C VAL A 10 -17.08 -29.10 -44.64
N ASP A 11 -17.61 -28.32 -43.70
CA ASP A 11 -18.31 -28.87 -42.54
C ASP A 11 -19.62 -29.54 -43.00
N ALA A 12 -19.76 -30.83 -42.69
CA ALA A 12 -20.94 -31.63 -43.01
C ALA A 12 -21.64 -32.15 -41.75
N PHE A 13 -21.24 -31.66 -40.58
CA PHE A 13 -21.92 -31.94 -39.32
C PHE A 13 -23.10 -30.99 -39.11
N HIS A 14 -24.23 -31.54 -38.70
CA HIS A 14 -25.37 -30.74 -38.25
C HIS A 14 -25.96 -31.31 -36.96
N GLN A 15 -26.39 -30.42 -36.08
CA GLN A 15 -27.01 -30.76 -34.80
C GLN A 15 -28.53 -30.77 -34.92
N GLN A 16 -29.17 -31.83 -34.42
CA GLN A 16 -30.62 -31.94 -34.28
C GLN A 16 -30.94 -32.41 -32.85
N GLY A 17 -31.35 -31.47 -31.99
CA GLY A 17 -31.58 -31.75 -30.56
C GLY A 17 -30.30 -32.20 -29.86
N GLN A 18 -30.36 -33.35 -29.18
CA GLN A 18 -29.23 -33.99 -28.49
C GLN A 18 -28.46 -34.98 -29.38
N ALA A 19 -28.55 -34.82 -30.70
CA ALA A 19 -27.83 -35.67 -31.65
C ALA A 19 -27.10 -34.85 -32.72
N TRP A 20 -25.90 -35.32 -33.06
CA TRP A 20 -25.09 -34.84 -34.19
C TRP A 20 -25.11 -35.88 -35.30
N PHE A 21 -25.22 -35.41 -36.54
CA PHE A 21 -25.17 -36.27 -37.71
C PHE A 21 -24.16 -35.74 -38.72
N CYS A 22 -23.50 -36.64 -39.41
CA CYS A 22 -22.56 -36.33 -40.47
C CYS A 22 -23.14 -36.70 -41.84
N THR A 23 -23.32 -35.70 -42.71
CA THR A 23 -23.89 -35.88 -44.05
C THR A 23 -22.82 -36.29 -45.07
N THR A 24 -22.65 -37.60 -45.25
CA THR A 24 -21.70 -38.18 -46.22
C THR A 24 -22.39 -38.74 -47.47
N GLY A 25 -23.72 -38.78 -47.49
CA GLY A 25 -24.52 -39.48 -48.51
C GLY A 25 -24.75 -40.97 -48.24
N LEU A 26 -24.20 -41.50 -47.14
CA LEU A 26 -24.42 -42.87 -46.66
C LEU A 26 -25.15 -42.86 -45.30
N PRO A 27 -25.92 -43.92 -44.97
CA PRO A 27 -26.47 -44.07 -43.63
C PRO A 27 -25.35 -44.28 -42.59
N SER A 28 -25.50 -43.70 -41.40
CA SER A 28 -24.57 -43.89 -40.29
C SER A 28 -24.55 -45.35 -39.82
N ASP A 29 -23.37 -45.93 -39.66
CA ASP A 29 -23.15 -47.32 -39.19
C ASP A 29 -22.57 -47.38 -37.76
N LEU A 30 -22.38 -46.22 -37.13
CA LEU A 30 -21.83 -46.05 -35.78
C LEU A 30 -22.58 -44.95 -35.02
N ILE A 31 -22.93 -45.20 -33.76
CA ILE A 31 -23.39 -44.19 -32.82
C ILE A 31 -22.40 -44.11 -31.66
N VAL A 32 -21.84 -42.92 -31.42
CA VAL A 32 -21.00 -42.67 -30.24
C VAL A 32 -21.75 -41.77 -29.27
N GLU A 33 -22.00 -42.26 -28.06
CA GLU A 33 -22.59 -41.50 -26.96
C GLU A 33 -21.48 -40.86 -26.12
N VAL A 34 -21.49 -39.53 -25.99
CA VAL A 34 -20.58 -38.75 -25.14
C VAL A 34 -21.42 -37.80 -24.29
N ASP A 35 -21.33 -37.94 -22.98
CA ASP A 35 -22.20 -37.23 -22.03
C ASP A 35 -23.70 -37.44 -22.38
N GLU A 36 -24.45 -36.35 -22.57
CA GLU A 36 -25.87 -36.36 -22.98
C GLU A 36 -26.05 -36.26 -24.50
N MET A 37 -25.00 -36.46 -25.29
CA MET A 37 -24.99 -36.21 -26.74
C MET A 37 -24.71 -37.49 -27.53
N SER A 38 -25.50 -37.74 -28.57
CA SER A 38 -25.31 -38.87 -29.49
C SER A 38 -24.71 -38.40 -30.81
N PHE A 39 -23.67 -39.07 -31.29
CA PHE A 39 -23.02 -38.77 -32.57
C PHE A 39 -23.25 -39.91 -33.56
N HIS A 40 -24.03 -39.64 -34.59
CA HIS A 40 -24.28 -40.56 -35.71
C HIS A 40 -23.17 -40.41 -36.75
N LEU A 41 -22.27 -41.38 -36.74
CA LEU A 41 -20.98 -41.38 -37.42
C LEU A 41 -20.83 -42.62 -38.33
N HIS A 42 -19.64 -42.77 -38.88
CA HIS A 42 -19.24 -43.83 -39.77
C HIS A 42 -17.98 -44.51 -39.20
N LYS A 43 -17.89 -45.83 -39.20
CA LYS A 43 -16.77 -46.58 -38.56
C LYS A 43 -15.41 -46.14 -39.11
N PHE A 44 -15.23 -46.12 -40.43
CA PHE A 44 -13.92 -45.96 -41.08
C PHE A 44 -13.15 -44.67 -40.69
N PRO A 45 -13.74 -43.46 -40.74
CA PRO A 45 -13.04 -42.24 -40.30
C PRO A 45 -12.47 -42.32 -38.88
N LEU A 46 -13.19 -42.94 -37.94
CA LEU A 46 -12.77 -43.04 -36.54
C LEU A 46 -11.70 -44.13 -36.35
N LEU A 47 -11.91 -45.31 -36.96
CA LEU A 47 -10.95 -46.42 -36.97
C LEU A 47 -9.58 -45.97 -37.48
N SER A 48 -9.58 -45.16 -38.55
CA SER A 48 -8.36 -44.71 -39.19
C SER A 48 -7.54 -43.71 -38.39
N ARG A 49 -8.05 -43.18 -37.27
CA ARG A 49 -7.43 -42.06 -36.53
C ARG A 49 -7.34 -42.25 -35.01
N SER A 50 -8.06 -43.19 -34.41
CA SER A 50 -8.08 -43.40 -32.95
C SER A 50 -7.93 -44.88 -32.59
N GLY A 51 -6.89 -45.20 -31.82
CA GLY A 51 -6.65 -46.56 -31.33
C GLY A 51 -7.72 -47.03 -30.33
N VAL A 52 -8.28 -46.11 -29.53
CA VAL A 52 -9.40 -46.43 -28.63
C VAL A 52 -10.65 -46.77 -29.43
N MET A 53 -11.01 -45.96 -30.43
CA MET A 53 -12.16 -46.24 -31.29
C MET A 53 -11.97 -47.55 -32.07
N GLU A 54 -10.76 -47.81 -32.55
CA GLU A 54 -10.42 -49.09 -33.19
C GLU A 54 -10.73 -50.28 -32.29
N ARG A 55 -10.29 -50.25 -31.03
CA ARG A 55 -10.57 -51.33 -30.08
C ARG A 55 -12.06 -51.45 -29.76
N MET A 56 -12.71 -50.35 -29.39
CA MET A 56 -14.12 -50.37 -28.98
C MET A 56 -15.06 -50.80 -30.11
N ILE A 57 -14.83 -50.31 -31.35
CA ILE A 57 -15.63 -50.72 -32.53
C ILE A 57 -15.40 -52.20 -32.84
N THR A 58 -14.15 -52.67 -32.76
CA THR A 58 -13.81 -54.08 -33.04
C THR A 58 -14.45 -55.03 -32.02
N GLU A 59 -14.45 -54.65 -30.74
CA GLU A 59 -15.09 -55.41 -29.67
C GLU A 59 -16.63 -55.43 -29.82
N ALA A 60 -17.25 -54.27 -30.01
CA ALA A 60 -18.70 -54.18 -30.21
C ALA A 60 -19.18 -54.96 -31.44
N THR A 61 -18.41 -54.95 -32.54
CA THR A 61 -18.75 -55.70 -33.77
C THR A 61 -18.69 -57.22 -33.55
N LYS A 62 -17.82 -57.71 -32.65
CA LYS A 62 -17.76 -59.14 -32.30
C LYS A 62 -18.95 -59.60 -31.46
N GLU A 63 -19.47 -58.73 -30.59
CA GLU A 63 -20.53 -59.10 -29.64
C GLU A 63 -21.95 -58.93 -30.21
N LEU A 64 -22.21 -57.90 -31.00
CA LEU A 64 -23.56 -57.45 -31.36
C LEU A 64 -23.92 -57.65 -32.84
N GLY A 65 -22.99 -58.10 -33.69
CA GLY A 65 -23.18 -58.15 -35.14
C GLY A 65 -23.12 -56.77 -35.81
N ASP A 66 -23.37 -56.71 -37.12
CA ASP A 66 -23.11 -55.51 -37.94
C ASP A 66 -24.27 -54.47 -37.94
N ASP A 67 -25.42 -54.80 -37.35
CA ASP A 67 -26.69 -54.09 -37.62
C ASP A 67 -26.91 -52.76 -36.86
N ARG A 68 -26.03 -52.38 -35.92
CA ARG A 68 -25.88 -51.00 -35.35
C ARG A 68 -24.86 -51.00 -34.20
N CYS A 69 -23.65 -50.50 -34.45
CA CYS A 69 -22.61 -50.37 -33.41
C CYS A 69 -22.86 -49.11 -32.56
N ILE A 70 -23.11 -49.27 -31.26
CA ILE A 70 -23.29 -48.17 -30.30
C ILE A 70 -22.14 -48.22 -29.28
N ILE A 71 -21.38 -47.13 -29.18
CA ILE A 71 -20.24 -47.00 -28.27
C ILE A 71 -20.52 -45.90 -27.28
N LYS A 72 -20.36 -46.21 -25.98
CA LYS A 72 -20.43 -45.22 -24.91
C LYS A 72 -19.04 -44.80 -24.50
N LEU A 73 -18.69 -43.56 -24.79
CA LEU A 73 -17.40 -43.00 -24.42
C LEU A 73 -17.54 -42.27 -23.08
N SER A 74 -17.20 -42.97 -22.01
CA SER A 74 -17.27 -42.43 -20.65
C SER A 74 -15.98 -41.68 -20.31
N ASN A 75 -16.08 -40.59 -19.54
CA ASN A 75 -14.93 -39.83 -19.01
C ASN A 75 -14.00 -39.20 -20.06
N LEU A 76 -14.52 -38.82 -21.24
CA LEU A 76 -13.72 -38.10 -22.23
C LEU A 76 -13.28 -36.73 -21.64
N PRO A 77 -11.98 -36.39 -21.66
CA PRO A 77 -11.53 -35.07 -21.25
C PRO A 77 -12.12 -33.96 -22.13
N GLY A 78 -12.81 -33.03 -21.50
CA GLY A 78 -13.51 -31.94 -22.17
C GLY A 78 -15.02 -32.12 -22.08
N SER A 79 -15.72 -31.92 -23.20
CA SER A 79 -17.17 -32.13 -23.28
C SER A 79 -17.52 -32.74 -24.64
N ALA A 80 -18.78 -33.10 -24.87
CA ALA A 80 -19.30 -33.42 -26.20
C ALA A 80 -18.86 -32.43 -27.31
N LYS A 81 -18.70 -31.13 -27.00
CA LYS A 81 -18.17 -30.13 -27.96
C LYS A 81 -16.72 -30.40 -28.38
N THR A 82 -15.92 -30.94 -27.47
CA THR A 82 -14.54 -31.38 -27.79
C THR A 82 -14.58 -32.60 -28.69
N PHE A 83 -15.48 -33.55 -28.42
CA PHE A 83 -15.66 -34.70 -29.29
C PHE A 83 -16.13 -34.34 -30.69
N GLU A 84 -17.01 -33.33 -30.84
CA GLU A 84 -17.42 -32.80 -32.15
C GLU A 84 -16.19 -32.40 -32.99
N LEU A 85 -15.23 -31.67 -32.38
CA LEU A 85 -14.00 -31.26 -33.07
C LEU A 85 -13.09 -32.45 -33.40
N VAL A 86 -13.01 -33.44 -32.50
CA VAL A 86 -12.29 -34.69 -32.76
C VAL A 86 -12.92 -35.44 -33.93
N ALA A 87 -14.24 -35.57 -33.97
CA ALA A 87 -14.96 -36.20 -35.06
C ALA A 87 -14.70 -35.45 -36.38
N LYS A 88 -14.82 -34.12 -36.39
CA LYS A 88 -14.48 -33.28 -37.56
C LYS A 88 -13.05 -33.55 -38.07
N PHE A 89 -12.09 -33.67 -37.15
CA PHE A 89 -10.71 -34.04 -37.50
C PHE A 89 -10.65 -35.40 -38.20
N CYS A 90 -11.29 -36.43 -37.64
CA CYS A 90 -11.30 -37.78 -38.21
C CYS A 90 -11.88 -37.84 -39.63
N TYR A 91 -12.85 -36.98 -39.94
CA TYR A 91 -13.44 -36.88 -41.28
C TYR A 91 -12.61 -36.04 -42.27
N GLY A 92 -11.56 -35.35 -41.80
CA GLY A 92 -10.77 -34.40 -42.58
C GLY A 92 -11.52 -33.09 -42.86
N MET A 93 -12.49 -32.74 -42.02
CA MET A 93 -13.26 -31.50 -42.13
C MET A 93 -12.49 -30.32 -41.55
N LYS A 94 -12.82 -29.12 -42.04
CA LYS A 94 -12.25 -27.88 -41.54
C LYS A 94 -12.55 -27.70 -40.06
N LEU A 95 -11.51 -27.56 -39.25
CA LEU A 95 -11.59 -27.18 -37.84
C LEU A 95 -10.50 -26.17 -37.51
N GLU A 96 -10.72 -25.39 -36.45
CA GLU A 96 -9.81 -24.33 -36.03
C GLU A 96 -9.24 -24.62 -34.64
N LEU A 97 -7.92 -24.69 -34.55
CA LEU A 97 -7.20 -24.74 -33.27
C LEU A 97 -7.04 -23.33 -32.72
N THR A 98 -7.41 -23.15 -31.45
CA THR A 98 -7.37 -21.88 -30.73
C THR A 98 -6.86 -22.09 -29.31
N SER A 99 -6.39 -21.03 -28.66
CA SER A 99 -5.93 -21.07 -27.26
C SER A 99 -7.03 -21.50 -26.27
N SER A 100 -8.32 -21.39 -26.64
CA SER A 100 -9.45 -21.81 -25.79
C SER A 100 -9.83 -23.28 -25.92
N ASN A 101 -9.60 -23.92 -27.07
CA ASN A 101 -9.99 -25.32 -27.30
C ASN A 101 -8.81 -26.30 -27.24
N ILE A 102 -7.57 -25.80 -27.38
CA ILE A 102 -6.38 -26.63 -27.55
C ILE A 102 -6.13 -27.59 -26.39
N ILE A 103 -6.39 -27.18 -25.16
CA ILE A 103 -6.16 -28.01 -23.97
C ILE A 103 -7.12 -29.19 -23.95
N ASN A 104 -8.40 -28.92 -24.19
CA ASN A 104 -9.43 -29.96 -24.28
C ASN A 104 -9.10 -30.93 -25.41
N LEU A 105 -8.72 -30.42 -26.59
CA LEU A 105 -8.34 -31.25 -27.73
C LEU A 105 -7.10 -32.10 -27.47
N ARG A 106 -6.06 -31.54 -26.84
CA ARG A 106 -4.83 -32.28 -26.53
C ARG A 106 -5.10 -33.39 -25.52
N CYS A 107 -5.92 -33.15 -24.50
CA CYS A 107 -6.30 -34.15 -23.50
C CYS A 107 -7.21 -35.24 -24.12
N ALA A 108 -8.21 -34.84 -24.91
CA ALA A 108 -9.08 -35.77 -25.63
C ALA A 108 -8.31 -36.64 -26.62
N ALA A 109 -7.38 -36.06 -27.37
CA ALA A 109 -6.53 -36.77 -28.32
C ALA A 109 -5.62 -37.80 -27.64
N GLU A 110 -5.08 -37.47 -26.46
CA GLU A 110 -4.35 -38.45 -25.63
C GLU A 110 -5.26 -39.59 -25.21
N HIS A 111 -6.42 -39.27 -24.64
CA HIS A 111 -7.38 -40.26 -24.14
C HIS A 111 -7.84 -41.20 -25.25
N LEU A 112 -7.98 -40.70 -26.48
CA LEU A 112 -8.41 -41.47 -27.65
C LEU A 112 -7.25 -42.14 -28.41
N GLU A 113 -6.01 -42.02 -27.91
CA GLU A 113 -4.80 -42.56 -28.53
C GLU A 113 -4.65 -42.15 -30.01
N MET A 114 -4.88 -40.87 -30.31
CA MET A 114 -4.79 -40.31 -31.66
C MET A 114 -3.33 -40.01 -32.04
N THR A 115 -2.52 -41.06 -32.07
CA THR A 115 -1.08 -41.04 -32.33
C THR A 115 -0.75 -41.16 -33.82
N GLU A 116 0.50 -40.91 -34.20
CA GLU A 116 0.99 -41.13 -35.59
C GLU A 116 0.87 -42.58 -36.05
N GLY A 117 0.74 -43.55 -35.14
CA GLY A 117 0.49 -44.96 -35.48
C GLY A 117 -0.85 -45.17 -36.18
N HIS A 118 -1.82 -44.28 -35.94
CA HIS A 118 -3.13 -44.27 -36.59
C HIS A 118 -3.23 -43.14 -37.63
N GLY A 119 -2.15 -42.92 -38.39
CA GLY A 119 -2.14 -42.02 -39.54
C GLY A 119 -1.30 -40.76 -39.35
N GLU A 120 -0.65 -40.33 -40.42
CA GLU A 120 0.28 -39.21 -40.42
C GLU A 120 -0.39 -37.88 -40.03
N GLY A 121 0.32 -37.09 -39.22
CA GLY A 121 -0.10 -35.77 -38.76
C GLY A 121 -1.35 -35.83 -37.90
N ASN A 122 -1.45 -36.85 -37.03
CA ASN A 122 -2.62 -37.09 -36.19
C ASN A 122 -2.80 -36.00 -35.11
N LEU A 123 -3.96 -36.03 -34.44
CA LEU A 123 -4.41 -34.92 -33.59
C LEU A 123 -3.45 -34.62 -32.43
N ILE A 124 -2.79 -35.62 -31.83
CA ILE A 124 -1.77 -35.38 -30.79
C ILE A 124 -0.64 -34.51 -31.36
N THR A 125 -0.06 -34.88 -32.50
CA THR A 125 1.02 -34.13 -33.14
C THR A 125 0.60 -32.72 -33.54
N GLN A 126 -0.60 -32.56 -34.11
CA GLN A 126 -1.12 -31.26 -34.51
C GLN A 126 -1.33 -30.33 -33.30
N THR A 127 -1.92 -30.85 -32.24
CA THR A 127 -2.17 -30.07 -31.01
C THR A 127 -0.87 -29.73 -30.30
N GLU A 128 0.10 -30.66 -30.26
CA GLU A 128 1.43 -30.44 -29.67
C GLU A 128 2.23 -29.39 -30.45
N ASN A 129 2.17 -29.41 -31.78
CA ASN A 129 2.80 -28.38 -32.62
C ASN A 129 2.18 -27.00 -32.37
N PHE A 130 0.86 -26.90 -32.30
CA PHE A 130 0.19 -25.63 -32.01
C PHE A 130 0.54 -25.11 -30.60
N LEU A 131 0.58 -25.99 -29.59
CA LEU A 131 1.01 -25.63 -28.23
C LEU A 131 2.43 -25.05 -28.24
N ASN A 132 3.38 -25.72 -28.88
CA ASN A 132 4.79 -25.31 -28.90
C ASN A 132 5.09 -24.07 -29.75
N GLN A 133 4.43 -23.96 -30.90
CA GLN A 133 4.76 -22.93 -31.90
C GLN A 133 3.92 -21.66 -31.74
N VAL A 134 2.71 -21.76 -31.17
CA VAL A 134 1.77 -20.63 -31.06
C VAL A 134 1.48 -20.28 -29.61
N VAL A 135 1.01 -21.24 -28.81
CA VAL A 135 0.52 -20.96 -27.46
C VAL A 135 1.64 -20.54 -26.53
N LEU A 136 2.66 -21.39 -26.36
CA LEU A 136 3.79 -21.12 -25.49
C LEU A 136 4.68 -19.98 -26.01
N ARG A 137 4.47 -19.53 -27.25
CA ARG A 137 5.20 -18.40 -27.85
C ARG A 137 4.51 -17.05 -27.68
N ASP A 138 3.37 -16.99 -27.01
CA ASP A 138 2.64 -15.76 -26.76
C ASP A 138 2.10 -15.71 -25.31
N TRP A 139 2.16 -14.53 -24.69
CA TRP A 139 1.73 -14.33 -23.31
C TRP A 139 0.22 -14.58 -23.14
N LYS A 140 -0.60 -13.95 -23.99
CA LYS A 140 -2.07 -14.01 -23.89
C LYS A 140 -2.57 -15.42 -24.18
N ASN A 141 -2.00 -16.08 -25.19
CA ASN A 141 -2.34 -17.46 -25.51
C ASN A 141 -1.93 -18.43 -24.39
N SER A 142 -0.74 -18.27 -23.80
CA SER A 142 -0.29 -19.10 -22.66
C SER A 142 -1.19 -18.93 -21.44
N LEU A 143 -1.62 -17.69 -21.15
CA LEU A 143 -2.54 -17.40 -20.06
C LEU A 143 -3.92 -18.01 -20.30
N GLN A 144 -4.47 -17.85 -21.50
CA GLN A 144 -5.77 -18.42 -21.87
C GLN A 144 -5.76 -19.96 -21.84
N ALA A 145 -4.68 -20.59 -22.31
CA ALA A 145 -4.46 -22.02 -22.21
C ALA A 145 -4.38 -22.48 -20.74
N LEU A 146 -3.67 -21.74 -19.90
CA LEU A 146 -3.59 -22.03 -18.47
C LEU A 146 -4.97 -21.95 -17.79
N GLN A 147 -5.80 -20.96 -18.16
CA GLN A 147 -7.17 -20.85 -17.66
C GLN A 147 -8.06 -22.02 -18.11
N ALA A 148 -7.91 -22.48 -19.36
CA ALA A 148 -8.64 -23.63 -19.88
C ALA A 148 -8.30 -24.93 -19.13
N CYS A 149 -7.13 -25.01 -18.48
CA CYS A 149 -6.75 -26.17 -17.66
C CYS A 149 -7.61 -26.32 -16.39
N ASN A 150 -8.33 -25.28 -15.91
CA ASN A 150 -9.08 -25.35 -14.65
C ASN A 150 -10.06 -26.54 -14.58
N ASN A 151 -10.74 -26.84 -15.69
CA ASN A 151 -11.73 -27.92 -15.74
C ASN A 151 -11.11 -29.30 -16.00
N LEU A 152 -9.83 -29.36 -16.35
CA LEU A 152 -9.12 -30.59 -16.74
C LEU A 152 -7.75 -30.68 -16.06
N LEU A 153 -7.62 -30.17 -14.83
CA LEU A 153 -6.32 -29.95 -14.21
C LEU A 153 -5.52 -31.25 -14.06
N SER A 154 -6.15 -32.38 -13.74
CA SER A 154 -5.50 -33.69 -13.66
C SER A 154 -4.88 -34.11 -15.00
N HIS A 155 -5.68 -34.16 -16.06
CA HIS A 155 -5.24 -34.53 -17.41
C HIS A 155 -4.16 -33.57 -17.94
N ALA A 156 -4.32 -32.26 -17.69
CA ALA A 156 -3.36 -31.25 -18.11
C ALA A 156 -2.02 -31.36 -17.36
N ASP A 157 -2.04 -31.70 -16.06
CA ASP A 157 -0.85 -31.91 -15.25
C ASP A 157 -0.10 -33.20 -15.68
N GLU A 158 -0.81 -34.31 -15.96
CA GLU A 158 -0.22 -35.55 -16.49
C GLU A 158 0.53 -35.30 -17.80
N LEU A 159 -0.04 -34.47 -18.68
CA LEU A 159 0.57 -34.05 -19.94
C LEU A 159 1.58 -32.91 -19.80
N ASN A 160 1.87 -32.46 -18.58
CA ASN A 160 2.76 -31.34 -18.26
C ASN A 160 2.38 -30.00 -18.94
N ILE A 161 1.14 -29.84 -19.39
CA ILE A 161 0.67 -28.65 -20.10
C ILE A 161 0.67 -27.44 -19.17
N THR A 162 0.14 -27.60 -17.96
CA THR A 162 0.06 -26.55 -16.94
C THR A 162 1.44 -26.04 -16.57
N LYS A 163 2.39 -26.95 -16.31
CA LYS A 163 3.79 -26.61 -16.03
C LYS A 163 4.46 -25.84 -17.17
N ARG A 164 4.23 -26.27 -18.42
CA ARG A 164 4.78 -25.60 -19.62
C ARG A 164 4.21 -24.19 -19.81
N CYS A 165 2.91 -24.01 -19.61
CA CYS A 165 2.27 -22.69 -19.67
C CYS A 165 2.82 -21.75 -18.59
N ILE A 166 2.90 -22.23 -17.34
CA ILE A 166 3.46 -21.46 -16.21
C ILE A 166 4.92 -21.06 -16.47
N LYS A 167 5.74 -21.98 -16.98
CA LYS A 167 7.13 -21.69 -17.33
C LYS A 167 7.22 -20.66 -18.46
N SER A 168 6.38 -20.76 -19.49
CA SER A 168 6.34 -19.76 -20.56
C SER A 168 5.98 -18.36 -20.04
N LEU A 169 4.95 -18.26 -19.20
CA LEU A 169 4.55 -16.99 -18.57
C LEU A 169 5.69 -16.43 -17.71
N SER A 170 6.31 -17.26 -16.87
CA SER A 170 7.41 -16.84 -15.99
C SER A 170 8.62 -16.34 -16.77
N MET A 171 9.01 -17.05 -17.83
CA MET A 171 10.10 -16.62 -18.73
C MET A 171 9.81 -15.27 -19.39
N ARG A 172 8.57 -15.03 -19.82
CA ARG A 172 8.16 -13.76 -20.45
C ARG A 172 8.10 -12.61 -19.45
N ALA A 173 7.59 -12.84 -18.25
CA ALA A 173 7.55 -11.85 -17.19
C ALA A 173 8.97 -11.47 -16.69
N SER A 174 9.94 -12.37 -16.86
CA SER A 174 11.34 -12.12 -16.49
C SER A 174 12.10 -11.26 -17.51
N VAL A 175 11.59 -11.08 -18.73
CA VAL A 175 12.22 -10.21 -19.74
C VAL A 175 11.85 -8.76 -19.46
N ASP A 176 12.86 -7.89 -19.32
CA ASP A 176 12.64 -6.44 -19.12
C ASP A 176 11.86 -5.87 -20.33
N PRO A 177 10.65 -5.31 -20.12
CA PRO A 177 9.86 -4.69 -21.18
C PRO A 177 10.59 -3.54 -21.88
N ASN A 178 11.61 -2.94 -21.26
CA ASN A 178 12.39 -1.85 -21.83
C ASN A 178 13.50 -2.32 -22.77
N LEU A 179 13.88 -3.61 -22.74
CA LEU A 179 14.97 -4.15 -23.57
C LEU A 179 14.49 -4.59 -24.96
N PHE A 180 13.18 -4.79 -25.13
CA PHE A 180 12.57 -5.15 -26.40
C PHE A 180 11.34 -4.26 -26.59
N GLY A 181 11.29 -3.48 -27.67
CA GLY A 181 10.17 -2.60 -28.00
C GLY A 181 8.88 -3.38 -28.30
N TRP A 182 8.30 -4.01 -27.29
CA TRP A 182 7.01 -4.68 -27.37
C TRP A 182 5.94 -3.65 -27.71
N PRO A 183 5.02 -3.96 -28.64
CA PRO A 183 3.92 -3.07 -28.95
C PRO A 183 3.06 -2.91 -27.69
N ILE A 184 3.15 -1.75 -27.06
CA ILE A 184 2.25 -1.30 -26.00
C ILE A 184 0.83 -1.39 -26.55
N MET A 185 0.04 -2.34 -26.07
CA MET A 185 -1.41 -2.31 -26.30
C MET A 185 -1.99 -1.18 -25.46
N GLU A 186 -2.62 -0.23 -26.16
CA GLU A 186 -3.54 0.76 -25.64
C GLU A 186 -4.60 0.09 -24.75
N HIS A 187 -4.52 0.28 -23.44
CA HIS A 187 -5.62 -0.02 -22.53
C HIS A 187 -6.24 1.31 -22.14
N GLY A 188 -7.51 1.47 -22.52
CA GLY A 188 -8.24 2.73 -22.57
C GLY A 188 -8.32 3.48 -21.24
N GLY A 189 -7.72 4.67 -21.23
CA GLY A 189 -8.31 5.87 -20.62
C GLY A 189 -8.68 6.84 -21.74
N PRO A 190 -9.54 7.85 -21.51
CA PRO A 190 -9.92 8.78 -22.56
C PRO A 190 -8.69 9.44 -23.15
N LEU A 191 -8.51 9.28 -24.47
CA LEU A 191 -7.54 10.02 -25.26
C LEU A 191 -7.71 11.52 -24.96
N GLN A 192 -6.73 12.10 -24.28
CA GLN A 192 -6.39 13.50 -24.47
C GLN A 192 -4.89 13.59 -24.69
N SER A 193 -4.51 13.64 -25.96
CA SER A 193 -3.31 14.35 -26.36
C SER A 193 -3.74 15.63 -27.06
N PRO A 194 -3.07 16.73 -26.78
CA PRO A 194 -2.70 17.65 -27.83
C PRO A 194 -1.16 17.65 -27.92
N GLY A 195 -0.63 16.73 -28.73
CA GLY A 195 0.73 16.82 -29.28
C GLY A 195 1.69 15.69 -28.91
N GLY A 196 1.76 14.66 -29.76
CA GLY A 196 2.97 13.83 -29.90
C GLY A 196 2.74 12.31 -29.88
N SER A 197 2.76 11.69 -31.07
CA SER A 197 3.11 10.27 -31.21
C SER A 197 4.53 10.07 -30.66
N LEU A 198 4.74 9.03 -29.85
CA LEU A 198 6.02 8.70 -29.19
C LEU A 198 7.15 8.35 -30.17
N LEU A 199 6.82 8.13 -31.45
CA LEU A 199 7.77 7.95 -32.53
C LEU A 199 7.30 8.77 -33.73
N TRP A 200 8.09 9.75 -34.14
CA TRP A 200 8.08 10.29 -35.50
C TRP A 200 9.41 9.93 -36.13
N ASN A 201 9.39 9.09 -37.17
CA ASN A 201 10.57 8.73 -37.97
C ASN A 201 11.82 8.31 -37.17
N GLY A 202 11.67 7.50 -36.11
CA GLY A 202 12.82 6.92 -35.40
C GLY A 202 13.66 7.88 -34.54
N ILE A 203 13.15 9.10 -34.25
CA ILE A 203 13.81 10.03 -33.34
C ILE A 203 12.93 10.20 -32.10
N SER A 204 13.49 9.84 -30.93
CA SER A 204 12.81 9.96 -29.64
C SER A 204 12.55 11.43 -29.30
N THR A 205 11.28 11.84 -29.28
CA THR A 205 10.90 13.11 -28.64
C THR A 205 11.11 12.92 -27.13
N GLY A 206 11.97 13.74 -26.51
CA GLY A 206 12.43 13.64 -25.11
C GLY A 206 11.36 13.75 -24.01
N ALA A 207 10.12 13.34 -24.27
CA ALA A 207 9.13 13.01 -23.26
C ALA A 207 9.63 11.81 -22.45
N ARG A 208 10.12 12.06 -21.24
CA ARG A 208 10.41 11.00 -20.27
C ARG A 208 9.11 10.25 -19.98
N LEU A 209 9.08 8.96 -20.33
CA LEU A 209 8.04 8.05 -19.89
C LEU A 209 8.04 8.08 -18.35
N LYS A 210 6.93 8.48 -17.73
CA LYS A 210 6.69 8.10 -16.34
C LYS A 210 6.62 6.57 -16.34
N ASN A 211 7.73 5.93 -15.98
CA ASN A 211 7.96 4.50 -15.78
C ASN A 211 7.02 3.58 -16.59
N ALA A 212 7.54 2.94 -17.64
CA ALA A 212 6.90 1.73 -18.18
C ALA A 212 6.59 0.84 -16.98
N ARG A 213 5.30 0.66 -16.74
CA ARG A 213 4.73 0.05 -15.55
C ARG A 213 5.22 -1.40 -15.46
N TYR A 214 6.15 -1.68 -14.54
CA TYR A 214 6.61 -3.06 -14.27
C TYR A 214 5.45 -3.98 -13.80
N ASP A 215 4.29 -3.40 -13.51
CA ASP A 215 2.99 -4.02 -13.21
C ASP A 215 2.16 -4.43 -14.44
N TRP A 216 2.69 -4.34 -15.67
CA TRP A 216 1.96 -4.62 -16.92
C TRP A 216 1.21 -5.97 -16.95
N TRP A 217 1.70 -6.98 -16.22
CA TRP A 217 1.14 -8.33 -16.20
C TRP A 217 0.23 -8.62 -15.00
N PHE A 218 0.12 -7.70 -14.02
CA PHE A 218 -0.60 -7.98 -12.76
C PHE A 218 -2.08 -8.25 -12.98
N GLU A 219 -2.72 -7.45 -13.83
CA GLU A 219 -4.13 -7.63 -14.16
C GLU A 219 -4.37 -8.95 -14.88
N ASP A 220 -3.52 -9.27 -15.85
CA ASP A 220 -3.58 -10.50 -16.64
C ASP A 220 -3.46 -11.76 -15.78
N VAL A 221 -2.53 -11.82 -14.83
CA VAL A 221 -2.43 -13.02 -13.97
C VAL A 221 -3.52 -13.05 -12.89
N SER A 222 -4.14 -11.91 -12.59
CA SER A 222 -5.16 -11.83 -11.54
C SER A 222 -6.46 -12.55 -11.87
N VAL A 223 -6.69 -12.92 -13.14
CA VAL A 223 -7.86 -13.72 -13.53
C VAL A 223 -7.66 -15.23 -13.30
N LEU A 224 -6.49 -15.66 -12.84
CA LEU A 224 -6.23 -17.05 -12.49
C LEU A 224 -6.88 -17.42 -11.15
N THR A 225 -7.33 -18.68 -11.04
CA THR A 225 -7.78 -19.27 -9.77
C THR A 225 -6.61 -19.33 -8.78
N LEU A 226 -6.89 -19.27 -7.48
CA LEU A 226 -5.85 -19.29 -6.44
C LEU A 226 -4.83 -20.45 -6.59
N PRO A 227 -5.24 -21.69 -6.90
CA PRO A 227 -4.28 -22.78 -7.10
C PRO A 227 -3.31 -22.55 -8.27
N LEU A 228 -3.80 -22.05 -9.41
CA LEU A 228 -2.96 -21.77 -10.58
C LEU A 228 -2.09 -20.52 -10.35
N TYR A 229 -2.65 -19.48 -9.73
CA TYR A 229 -1.93 -18.26 -9.38
C TYR A 229 -0.77 -18.56 -8.43
N LYS A 230 -1.00 -19.37 -7.38
CA LYS A 230 0.05 -19.85 -6.47
C LYS A 230 1.19 -20.55 -7.20
N ARG A 231 0.86 -21.52 -8.06
CA ARG A 231 1.85 -22.26 -8.85
C ARG A 231 2.65 -21.32 -9.75
N LEU A 232 2.00 -20.34 -10.37
CA LEU A 232 2.66 -19.32 -11.19
C LEU A 232 3.61 -18.45 -10.36
N ILE A 233 3.17 -17.92 -9.22
CA ILE A 233 4.02 -17.09 -8.34
C ILE A 233 5.23 -17.88 -7.84
N SER A 234 5.05 -19.16 -7.50
CA SER A 234 6.16 -20.02 -7.07
C SER A 234 7.20 -20.23 -8.19
N GLU A 235 6.75 -20.47 -9.43
CA GLU A 235 7.66 -20.55 -10.58
C GLU A 235 8.37 -19.21 -10.84
N MET A 236 7.63 -18.10 -10.79
CA MET A 236 8.18 -16.75 -10.99
C MET A 236 9.27 -16.41 -9.97
N VAL A 237 9.08 -16.78 -8.71
CA VAL A 237 10.11 -16.67 -7.66
C VAL A 237 11.34 -17.53 -8.02
N SER A 238 11.14 -18.77 -8.47
CA SER A 238 12.25 -19.65 -8.87
C SER A 238 13.00 -19.18 -10.13
N CYS A 239 12.32 -18.45 -11.01
CA CYS A 239 12.89 -17.82 -12.19
C CYS A 239 13.66 -16.52 -11.87
N GLY A 240 13.67 -16.07 -10.61
CA GLY A 240 14.39 -14.87 -10.18
C GLY A 240 13.69 -13.56 -10.50
N ILE A 241 12.37 -13.56 -10.70
CA ILE A 241 11.60 -12.31 -10.78
C ILE A 241 11.78 -11.55 -9.46
N LYS A 242 12.05 -10.25 -9.57
CA LYS A 242 12.33 -9.39 -8.41
C LYS A 242 11.17 -9.43 -7.40
N GLN A 243 11.52 -9.47 -6.11
CA GLN A 243 10.53 -9.66 -5.03
C GLN A 243 9.54 -8.49 -4.89
N ASP A 244 9.92 -7.28 -5.30
CA ASP A 244 9.04 -6.10 -5.38
C ASP A 244 7.90 -6.32 -6.39
N LEU A 245 8.18 -6.95 -7.55
CA LEU A 245 7.15 -7.30 -8.54
C LEU A 245 6.25 -8.42 -8.06
N ILE A 246 6.80 -9.42 -7.38
CA ILE A 246 6.01 -10.49 -6.75
C ILE A 246 5.09 -9.90 -5.68
N ALA A 247 5.62 -9.07 -4.78
CA ALA A 247 4.84 -8.36 -3.77
C ALA A 247 3.76 -7.46 -4.38
N GLY A 248 4.08 -6.76 -5.47
CA GLY A 248 3.14 -5.94 -6.23
C GLY A 248 1.99 -6.74 -6.83
N SER A 249 2.29 -7.87 -7.47
CA SER A 249 1.29 -8.78 -8.04
C SER A 249 0.40 -9.38 -6.96
N LEU A 250 0.97 -9.85 -5.84
CA LEU A 250 0.22 -10.37 -4.70
C LEU A 250 -0.69 -9.30 -4.09
N THR A 251 -0.19 -8.07 -3.97
CA THR A 251 -0.99 -6.92 -3.52
C THR A 251 -2.16 -6.64 -4.45
N PHE A 252 -1.94 -6.71 -5.77
CA PHE A 252 -2.98 -6.53 -6.77
C PHE A 252 -4.04 -7.65 -6.69
N TYR A 253 -3.60 -8.91 -6.63
CA TYR A 253 -4.46 -10.08 -6.50
C TYR A 253 -5.32 -10.00 -5.22
N ALA A 254 -4.68 -9.72 -4.08
CA ALA A 254 -5.36 -9.55 -2.80
C ALA A 254 -6.43 -8.46 -2.86
N LYS A 255 -6.13 -7.28 -3.42
CA LYS A 255 -7.09 -6.18 -3.54
C LYS A 255 -8.30 -6.51 -4.42
N ARG A 256 -8.12 -7.40 -5.42
CA ARG A 256 -9.19 -7.84 -6.30
C ARG A 256 -10.18 -8.76 -5.58
N TYR A 257 -9.68 -9.67 -4.75
CA TYR A 257 -10.49 -10.74 -4.15
C TYR A 257 -10.81 -10.56 -2.65
N LEU A 258 -10.11 -9.65 -1.95
CA LEU A 258 -10.34 -9.35 -0.53
C LEU A 258 -10.88 -7.92 -0.37
N PRO A 259 -12.22 -7.73 -0.35
CA PRO A 259 -12.83 -6.39 -0.27
C PRO A 259 -12.47 -5.63 1.02
N GLY A 260 -12.16 -6.34 2.11
CA GLY A 260 -11.77 -5.76 3.40
C GLY A 260 -10.44 -4.99 3.40
N VAL A 261 -9.54 -5.29 2.45
CA VAL A 261 -8.19 -4.72 2.40
C VAL A 261 -8.20 -3.24 2.02
N ASN A 262 -9.17 -2.81 1.21
CA ASN A 262 -9.34 -1.41 0.80
C ASN A 262 -10.39 -0.65 1.64
N ARG A 263 -11.15 -1.32 2.50
CA ARG A 263 -12.33 -0.73 3.17
C ARG A 263 -11.93 0.31 4.21
N ARG A 264 -11.75 1.57 3.80
CA ARG A 264 -11.70 2.70 4.72
C ARG A 264 -13.11 2.97 5.21
N GLN A 265 -13.50 2.46 6.38
CA GLN A 265 -14.56 3.07 7.19
C GLN A 265 -14.64 2.43 8.57
N ILE A 266 -14.41 3.28 9.56
CA ILE A 266 -14.76 3.16 10.96
C ILE A 266 -16.29 3.29 11.07
N VAL A 267 -16.83 2.59 12.04
CA VAL A 267 -18.21 2.65 12.52
C VAL A 267 -18.61 4.10 12.79
N SER A 268 -19.56 4.62 12.02
CA SER A 268 -20.42 5.74 12.42
C SER A 268 -21.80 5.51 11.80
N GLU A 269 -22.81 5.52 12.65
CA GLU A 269 -24.18 5.13 12.38
C GLU A 269 -24.90 6.06 11.39
N SER A 270 -25.75 5.42 10.57
CA SER A 270 -27.09 5.81 10.15
C SER A 270 -27.31 5.61 8.64
N SER A 271 -28.19 4.65 8.35
CA SER A 271 -29.09 4.61 7.20
C SER A 271 -28.54 5.07 5.85
N THR A 272 -28.03 4.13 5.05
CA THR A 272 -28.67 3.74 3.78
C THR A 272 -27.85 2.65 3.11
N ARG A 273 -28.56 1.65 2.61
CA ARG A 273 -28.03 0.57 1.78
C ARG A 273 -27.25 1.16 0.62
N SER A 274 -25.93 0.99 0.62
CA SER A 274 -25.11 1.07 -0.58
C SER A 274 -23.98 0.08 -0.44
N ALA A 275 -24.34 -1.18 -0.67
CA ALA A 275 -23.37 -2.19 -1.07
C ALA A 275 -22.85 -1.76 -2.44
N SER A 276 -21.80 -0.95 -2.48
CA SER A 276 -20.93 -0.91 -3.64
C SER A 276 -20.21 -2.25 -3.69
N GLN A 277 -20.80 -3.17 -4.47
CA GLN A 277 -20.15 -4.38 -4.94
C GLN A 277 -18.81 -3.99 -5.58
N GLY A 278 -17.74 -4.05 -4.80
CA GLY A 278 -16.43 -4.35 -5.36
C GLY A 278 -16.52 -5.74 -5.98
N LEU A 279 -15.92 -5.91 -7.16
CA LEU A 279 -15.92 -7.09 -8.02
C LEU A 279 -15.28 -8.37 -7.41
N GLY A 280 -15.49 -8.64 -6.12
CA GLY A 280 -15.46 -10.01 -5.61
C GLY A 280 -16.69 -10.72 -6.18
N GLY A 281 -16.47 -11.83 -6.88
CA GLY A 281 -17.54 -12.58 -7.53
C GLY A 281 -18.69 -12.88 -6.56
N PRO A 282 -19.95 -12.93 -7.03
CA PRO A 282 -21.09 -13.30 -6.20
C PRO A 282 -20.93 -14.76 -5.74
N GLY A 283 -20.48 -14.98 -4.50
CA GLY A 283 -20.46 -16.32 -3.91
C GLY A 283 -19.28 -16.70 -3.00
N SER A 284 -18.21 -15.90 -2.88
CA SER A 284 -17.07 -16.33 -2.05
C SER A 284 -17.45 -16.39 -0.57
N THR A 285 -17.32 -17.56 0.05
CA THR A 285 -17.60 -17.75 1.49
C THR A 285 -16.55 -17.02 2.34
N SER A 286 -16.89 -16.73 3.61
CA SER A 286 -15.90 -16.17 4.56
C SER A 286 -14.68 -17.09 4.72
N GLU A 287 -14.87 -18.40 4.58
CA GLU A 287 -13.80 -19.40 4.67
C GLU A 287 -12.86 -19.34 3.46
N GLU A 288 -13.39 -19.18 2.25
CA GLU A 288 -12.58 -18.98 1.04
C GLU A 288 -11.76 -17.70 1.11
N GLN A 289 -12.35 -16.60 1.61
CA GLN A 289 -11.62 -15.35 1.82
C GLN A 289 -10.53 -15.50 2.86
N ARG A 290 -10.77 -16.27 3.92
CA ARG A 290 -9.78 -16.57 4.97
C ARG A 290 -8.62 -17.40 4.40
N ALA A 291 -8.92 -18.49 3.70
CA ALA A 291 -7.92 -19.35 3.08
C ALA A 291 -7.07 -18.59 2.06
N LEU A 292 -7.70 -17.73 1.26
CA LEU A 292 -7.01 -16.84 0.33
C LEU A 292 -6.05 -15.88 1.04
N LEU A 293 -6.50 -15.22 2.11
CA LEU A 293 -5.69 -14.29 2.89
C LEU A 293 -4.46 -14.98 3.48
N GLU A 294 -4.65 -16.15 4.09
CA GLU A 294 -3.57 -16.94 4.68
C GLU A 294 -2.56 -17.38 3.62
N GLU A 295 -3.04 -17.75 2.43
CA GLU A 295 -2.16 -18.13 1.33
C GLU A 295 -1.38 -16.94 0.77
N ILE A 296 -1.99 -15.76 0.69
CA ILE A 296 -1.29 -14.52 0.32
C ILE A 296 -0.19 -14.22 1.32
N ASP A 297 -0.45 -14.30 2.63
CA ASP A 297 0.57 -14.07 3.67
C ASP A 297 1.77 -15.04 3.55
N ARG A 298 1.51 -16.33 3.24
CA ARG A 298 2.56 -17.32 2.99
C ARG A 298 3.43 -16.97 1.76
N LEU A 299 2.83 -16.38 0.72
CA LEU A 299 3.53 -16.02 -0.51
C LEU A 299 4.26 -14.67 -0.44
N LEU A 300 3.88 -13.77 0.48
CA LEU A 300 4.49 -12.44 0.59
C LEU A 300 5.95 -12.52 1.09
N PRO A 301 6.88 -11.71 0.56
CA PRO A 301 8.28 -11.69 0.99
C PRO A 301 8.48 -10.95 2.33
N MET A 302 9.25 -11.51 3.27
CA MET A 302 9.43 -10.95 4.64
C MET A 302 10.28 -9.67 4.69
N GLN A 303 10.84 -9.22 3.56
CA GLN A 303 11.77 -8.09 3.52
C GLN A 303 11.05 -6.73 3.71
N LYS A 304 11.73 -5.80 4.39
CA LYS A 304 11.26 -4.43 4.62
C LYS A 304 11.06 -3.68 3.30
N GLY A 305 9.96 -2.93 3.17
CA GLY A 305 9.76 -1.96 2.08
C GLY A 305 9.26 -2.52 0.75
N LEU A 306 9.06 -3.84 0.61
CA LEU A 306 8.52 -4.44 -0.62
C LEU A 306 7.00 -4.33 -0.73
N VAL A 307 6.31 -4.35 0.41
CA VAL A 307 4.84 -4.31 0.48
C VAL A 307 4.44 -3.00 1.14
N PRO A 308 3.51 -2.21 0.57
CA PRO A 308 3.07 -0.96 1.17
C PRO A 308 2.52 -1.17 2.59
N THR A 309 2.99 -0.40 3.57
CA THR A 309 2.58 -0.50 4.98
C THR A 309 1.08 -0.43 5.17
N LYS A 310 0.41 0.50 4.49
CA LYS A 310 -1.04 0.63 4.49
C LYS A 310 -1.78 -0.65 4.04
N PHE A 311 -1.23 -1.37 3.07
CA PHE A 311 -1.81 -2.63 2.61
C PHE A 311 -1.66 -3.72 3.67
N LEU A 312 -0.50 -3.82 4.34
CA LEU A 312 -0.31 -4.78 5.43
C LEU A 312 -1.28 -4.55 6.59
N PHE A 313 -1.50 -3.30 6.99
CA PHE A 313 -2.53 -2.98 8.00
C PHE A 313 -3.94 -3.35 7.53
N GLY A 314 -4.27 -3.09 6.27
CA GLY A 314 -5.53 -3.54 5.66
C GLY A 314 -5.69 -5.05 5.70
N LEU A 315 -4.61 -5.79 5.44
CA LEU A 315 -4.57 -7.25 5.49
C LEU A 315 -4.71 -7.78 6.92
N LEU A 316 -3.98 -7.21 7.89
CA LEU A 316 -4.05 -7.57 9.32
C LEU A 316 -5.46 -7.37 9.89
N ARG A 317 -6.10 -6.24 9.55
CA ARG A 317 -7.48 -5.96 9.96
C ARG A 317 -8.44 -6.97 9.34
N THR A 318 -8.27 -7.28 8.05
CA THR A 318 -9.09 -8.30 7.37
C THR A 318 -8.88 -9.68 7.99
N ALA A 319 -7.64 -10.05 8.32
CA ALA A 319 -7.29 -11.31 9.00
C ALA A 319 -7.96 -11.43 10.37
N THR A 320 -8.03 -10.32 11.11
CA THR A 320 -8.70 -10.25 12.42
C THR A 320 -10.21 -10.44 12.28
N ILE A 321 -10.84 -9.78 11.30
CA ILE A 321 -12.28 -9.92 11.04
C ILE A 321 -12.64 -11.35 10.60
N LEU A 322 -11.82 -11.96 9.75
CA LEU A 322 -12.03 -13.32 9.23
C LEU A 322 -11.57 -14.42 10.19
N GLN A 323 -11.05 -14.07 11.37
CA GLN A 323 -10.47 -15.01 12.34
C GLN A 323 -9.48 -15.98 11.68
N ALA A 324 -8.51 -15.41 10.95
CA ALA A 324 -7.43 -16.15 10.29
C ALA A 324 -6.53 -16.86 11.31
N ASP A 325 -5.75 -17.83 10.82
CA ASP A 325 -4.76 -18.55 11.62
C ASP A 325 -3.87 -17.60 12.44
N PRO A 326 -3.61 -17.88 13.73
CA PRO A 326 -2.78 -17.03 14.57
C PRO A 326 -1.37 -16.80 14.02
N ASN A 327 -0.78 -17.76 13.30
CA ASN A 327 0.54 -17.57 12.69
C ASN A 327 0.50 -16.56 11.54
N CYS A 328 -0.61 -16.53 10.79
CA CYS A 328 -0.82 -15.51 9.76
C CYS A 328 -0.86 -14.11 10.40
N VAL A 329 -1.61 -13.95 11.49
CA VAL A 329 -1.67 -12.69 12.23
C VAL A 329 -0.29 -12.27 12.75
N LEU A 330 0.47 -13.20 13.33
CA LEU A 330 1.82 -12.93 13.83
C LEU A 330 2.82 -12.60 12.70
N SER A 331 2.72 -13.26 11.55
CA SER A 331 3.52 -12.96 10.35
C SER A 331 3.26 -11.54 9.87
N LEU A 332 1.99 -11.14 9.78
CA LEU A 332 1.60 -9.78 9.40
C LEU A 332 2.05 -8.73 10.44
N GLU A 333 1.89 -9.01 11.73
CA GLU A 333 2.37 -8.13 12.81
C GLU A 333 3.90 -7.94 12.73
N ARG A 334 4.66 -9.00 12.44
CA ARG A 334 6.11 -8.93 12.25
C ARG A 334 6.50 -8.05 11.06
N ARG A 335 5.87 -8.26 9.90
CA ARG A 335 6.14 -7.47 8.68
C ARG A 335 5.82 -5.99 8.87
N ILE A 336 4.71 -5.68 9.54
CA ILE A 336 4.34 -4.31 9.89
C ILE A 336 5.37 -3.71 10.85
N GLY A 337 5.77 -4.47 11.88
CA GLY A 337 6.80 -4.05 12.83
C GLY A 337 8.12 -3.69 12.16
N MET A 338 8.56 -4.43 11.14
CA MET A 338 9.80 -4.12 10.39
C MET A 338 9.77 -2.77 9.65
N GLN A 339 8.60 -2.20 9.37
CA GLN A 339 8.44 -0.94 8.64
C GLN A 339 7.46 0.03 9.32
N LEU A 340 7.40 -0.01 10.65
CA LEU A 340 6.50 0.84 11.42
C LEU A 340 6.81 2.33 11.25
N ASP A 341 8.05 2.68 10.91
CA ASP A 341 8.51 4.02 10.54
C ASP A 341 7.80 4.61 9.31
N GLN A 342 7.18 3.75 8.48
CA GLN A 342 6.43 4.16 7.29
C GLN A 342 4.92 4.20 7.51
N ALA A 343 4.45 3.92 8.74
CA ALA A 343 3.02 3.92 9.06
C ALA A 343 2.50 5.34 9.36
N THR A 344 1.21 5.54 9.16
CA THR A 344 0.51 6.76 9.55
C THR A 344 -0.29 6.53 10.83
N LEU A 345 -0.65 7.60 11.54
CA LEU A 345 -1.49 7.50 12.74
C LEU A 345 -2.81 6.75 12.45
N GLU A 346 -3.43 7.02 11.31
CA GLU A 346 -4.66 6.33 10.88
C GLU A 346 -4.49 4.81 10.76
N ASP A 347 -3.31 4.34 10.35
CA ASP A 347 -3.05 2.91 10.20
C ASP A 347 -3.02 2.17 11.56
N LEU A 348 -2.62 2.87 12.63
CA LEU A 348 -2.56 2.32 14.00
C LEU A 348 -3.93 2.27 14.68
N LEU A 349 -4.92 3.03 14.20
CA LEU A 349 -6.26 3.11 14.77
C LEU A 349 -7.12 1.90 14.36
N MET A 350 -6.67 0.71 14.78
CA MET A 350 -7.38 -0.56 14.58
C MET A 350 -8.43 -0.77 15.67
N PRO A 351 -9.74 -0.76 15.34
CA PRO A 351 -10.79 -0.97 16.32
C PRO A 351 -10.75 -2.37 16.92
N ASN A 352 -11.15 -2.51 18.17
CA ASN A 352 -11.50 -3.82 18.71
C ASN A 352 -12.83 -4.29 18.10
N VAL A 353 -12.84 -5.54 17.62
CA VAL A 353 -14.02 -6.17 16.98
C VAL A 353 -14.81 -7.03 17.97
N SER A 354 -14.32 -7.13 19.22
CA SER A 354 -14.95 -7.82 20.34
C SER A 354 -16.14 -7.04 20.89
N HIS A 355 -17.20 -7.75 21.29
CA HIS A 355 -18.42 -7.17 21.87
C HIS A 355 -18.31 -6.91 23.40
N SER A 356 -17.11 -7.03 23.98
CA SER A 356 -16.82 -6.77 25.39
C SER A 356 -16.57 -5.28 25.65
N MET A 357 -16.68 -4.84 26.92
CA MET A 357 -16.23 -3.52 27.39
C MET A 357 -14.70 -3.41 27.34
N GLU A 358 -14.14 -3.48 26.13
CA GLU A 358 -12.73 -3.27 25.85
C GLU A 358 -12.50 -1.82 25.39
N THR A 359 -11.23 -1.44 25.27
CA THR A 359 -10.85 -0.15 24.66
C THR A 359 -11.38 -0.08 23.23
N LEU A 360 -11.64 1.12 22.73
CA LEU A 360 -12.08 1.33 21.34
C LEU A 360 -11.05 0.80 20.33
N TYR A 361 -9.77 0.98 20.64
CA TYR A 361 -8.64 0.56 19.81
C TYR A 361 -7.81 -0.54 20.47
N ASN A 362 -7.18 -1.38 19.64
CA ASN A 362 -6.36 -2.50 20.12
C ASN A 362 -4.93 -2.06 20.51
N VAL A 363 -4.76 -1.57 21.74
CA VAL A 363 -3.46 -1.12 22.27
C VAL A 363 -2.45 -2.26 22.36
N ASP A 364 -2.88 -3.47 22.71
CA ASP A 364 -1.99 -4.63 22.88
C ASP A 364 -1.33 -5.03 21.56
N ARG A 365 -2.05 -4.89 20.43
CA ARG A 365 -1.50 -5.08 19.08
C ARG A 365 -0.42 -4.05 18.78
N ILE A 366 -0.68 -2.77 19.02
CA ILE A 366 0.31 -1.71 18.78
C ILE A 366 1.56 -1.93 19.62
N GLN A 367 1.41 -2.34 20.88
CA GLN A 367 2.56 -2.69 21.72
C GLN A 367 3.40 -3.85 21.13
N ARG A 368 2.76 -4.87 20.52
CA ARG A 368 3.49 -5.95 19.82
C ARG A 368 4.19 -5.46 18.54
N LEU A 369 3.56 -4.57 17.77
CA LEU A 369 4.18 -3.97 16.59
C LEU A 369 5.44 -3.18 16.95
N VAL A 370 5.40 -2.39 18.04
CA VAL A 370 6.57 -1.67 18.56
C VAL A 370 7.67 -2.63 18.99
N LYS A 371 7.33 -3.72 19.69
CA LYS A 371 8.32 -4.75 20.06
C LYS A 371 9.00 -5.38 18.85
N HIS A 372 8.25 -5.66 17.78
CA HIS A 372 8.82 -6.18 16.53
C HIS A 372 9.72 -5.15 15.84
N PHE A 373 9.36 -3.87 15.85
CA PHE A 373 10.19 -2.79 15.31
C PHE A 373 11.54 -2.72 16.03
N LEU A 374 11.53 -2.66 17.36
CA LEU A 374 12.74 -2.54 18.16
C LEU A 374 13.63 -3.79 18.03
N ALA A 375 13.05 -4.99 17.99
CA ALA A 375 13.81 -6.22 17.78
C ALA A 375 14.54 -6.25 16.42
N MET A 376 13.94 -5.67 15.37
CA MET A 376 14.57 -5.56 14.05
C MET A 376 15.72 -4.55 14.06
N GLU A 377 15.54 -3.41 14.72
CA GLU A 377 16.57 -2.37 14.81
C GLU A 377 17.85 -2.90 15.48
N HIS A 378 17.72 -3.63 16.58
CA HIS A 378 18.84 -4.28 17.26
C HIS A 378 19.53 -5.36 16.41
N ALA A 379 18.79 -6.09 15.57
CA ALA A 379 19.36 -7.11 14.69
C ALA A 379 20.14 -6.52 13.49
N THR A 380 19.80 -5.30 13.06
CA THR A 380 20.43 -4.66 11.90
C THR A 380 21.58 -3.73 12.28
N GLY A 381 21.67 -3.32 13.54
CA GLY A 381 22.73 -2.45 14.09
C GLY A 381 23.84 -3.17 14.85
N GLY A 382 23.89 -4.50 14.83
CA GLY A 382 24.68 -5.31 15.77
C GLY A 382 25.92 -6.02 15.24
N GLU A 383 26.42 -5.74 14.03
CA GLU A 383 27.64 -6.41 13.52
C GLU A 383 28.96 -5.70 13.86
N ASP A 384 28.96 -4.59 14.63
CA ASP A 384 30.20 -3.86 14.95
C ASP A 384 30.28 -3.31 16.39
N GLU A 385 29.66 -3.98 17.36
CA GLU A 385 29.72 -3.61 18.78
C GLU A 385 30.35 -4.74 19.61
N SER A 386 31.66 -4.88 19.47
CA SER A 386 32.48 -5.54 20.48
C SER A 386 33.28 -4.49 21.25
N SER A 387 32.69 -3.90 22.29
CA SER A 387 33.34 -3.64 23.59
C SER A 387 32.42 -2.88 24.55
N PRO A 388 32.07 -3.42 25.73
CA PRO A 388 31.51 -2.63 26.83
C PRO A 388 32.63 -1.89 27.57
N TYR A 389 32.35 -0.66 28.00
CA TYR A 389 33.15 0.27 28.84
C TYR A 389 34.04 1.30 28.12
N SER A 390 33.53 2.51 27.98
CA SER A 390 34.22 3.73 28.43
C SER A 390 33.22 4.89 28.56
N LEU A 391 33.04 5.37 29.79
CA LEU A 391 32.49 6.69 30.09
C LEU A 391 33.55 7.71 29.63
N ASP A 392 33.25 8.55 28.65
CA ASP A 392 33.84 9.88 28.65
C ASP A 392 32.95 10.92 27.97
N ASP A 393 33.11 12.11 28.51
CA ASP A 393 32.31 13.32 28.39
C ASP A 393 32.62 14.09 27.08
N GLN A 394 31.75 15.06 26.75
CA GLN A 394 31.84 16.04 25.65
C GLN A 394 31.55 15.60 24.19
N GLY A 395 30.29 15.83 23.80
CA GLY A 395 29.98 16.81 22.74
C GLY A 395 30.56 16.58 21.35
N GLN A 396 30.04 15.61 20.60
CA GLN A 396 30.04 15.65 19.14
C GLN A 396 28.74 15.07 18.57
N LEU A 397 27.79 15.98 18.31
CA LEU A 397 26.66 15.77 17.41
C LEU A 397 27.18 15.63 15.97
N ILE A 398 27.48 14.41 15.56
CA ILE A 398 27.57 14.05 14.14
C ILE A 398 26.52 12.99 13.92
N GLY A 399 25.42 13.40 13.26
CA GLY A 399 24.25 12.58 13.04
C GLY A 399 24.58 11.28 12.31
N SER A 400 24.48 10.17 13.05
CA SER A 400 24.39 8.84 12.46
C SER A 400 23.07 8.75 11.68
N PRO A 401 23.06 8.25 10.43
CA PRO A 401 21.85 8.11 9.63
C PRO A 401 20.83 7.10 10.20
N SER A 402 21.10 6.46 11.34
CA SER A 402 20.29 5.38 11.94
C SER A 402 19.18 5.84 12.90
N LEU A 403 19.20 7.05 13.46
CA LEU A 403 18.20 7.47 14.47
C LEU A 403 16.87 7.97 13.89
N THR A 404 16.79 8.19 12.57
CA THR A 404 15.58 8.75 11.94
C THR A 404 14.35 7.83 12.04
N PRO A 405 14.43 6.50 11.82
CA PRO A 405 13.25 5.64 11.86
C PRO A 405 12.68 5.48 13.27
N ILE A 406 13.53 5.27 14.28
CA ILE A 406 13.07 5.11 15.68
C ILE A 406 12.44 6.41 16.20
N THR A 407 12.97 7.58 15.80
CA THR A 407 12.37 8.88 16.15
C THR A 407 11.01 9.07 15.48
N MET A 408 10.84 8.62 14.23
CA MET A 408 9.54 8.64 13.54
C MET A 408 8.52 7.73 14.26
N VAL A 409 8.94 6.54 14.68
CA VAL A 409 8.10 5.62 15.45
C VAL A 409 7.75 6.22 16.82
N ALA A 410 8.70 6.83 17.53
CA ALA A 410 8.42 7.49 18.81
C ALA A 410 7.33 8.57 18.68
N LYS A 411 7.46 9.46 17.69
CA LYS A 411 6.44 10.48 17.38
C LYS A 411 5.08 9.87 17.01
N LEU A 412 5.09 8.78 16.26
CA LEU A 412 3.87 8.06 15.88
C LEU A 412 3.17 7.44 17.10
N ILE A 413 3.92 6.84 18.01
CA ILE A 413 3.39 6.26 19.25
C ILE A 413 2.88 7.33 20.21
N ASP A 414 3.59 8.45 20.36
CA ASP A 414 3.11 9.58 21.16
C ASP A 414 1.82 10.18 20.56
N GLY A 415 1.74 10.26 19.22
CA GLY A 415 0.53 10.60 18.48
C GLY A 415 -0.63 9.66 18.78
N TYR A 416 -0.38 8.35 18.72
CA TYR A 416 -1.35 7.30 19.02
C TYR A 416 -1.81 7.33 20.47
N LEU A 417 -0.89 7.45 21.43
CA LEU A 417 -1.19 7.54 22.86
C LEU A 417 -2.12 8.72 23.15
N ALA A 418 -1.90 9.87 22.51
CA ALA A 418 -2.78 11.02 22.66
C ALA A 418 -4.18 10.79 22.06
N GLU A 419 -4.29 10.03 20.96
CA GLU A 419 -5.58 9.69 20.34
C GLU A 419 -6.39 8.70 21.19
N VAL A 420 -5.72 7.72 21.82
CA VAL A 420 -6.40 6.74 22.69
C VAL A 420 -6.57 7.21 24.14
N ALA A 421 -5.85 8.26 24.56
CA ALA A 421 -5.89 8.80 25.91
C ALA A 421 -7.29 9.20 26.42
N PRO A 422 -8.23 9.67 25.59
CA PRO A 422 -9.60 9.98 26.04
C PRO A 422 -10.47 8.76 26.33
N ASP A 423 -10.05 7.54 25.96
CA ASP A 423 -10.82 6.31 26.21
C ASP A 423 -10.80 5.94 27.69
N ILE A 424 -11.96 6.03 28.35
CA ILE A 424 -12.18 5.71 29.77
C ILE A 424 -11.82 4.25 30.11
N ASN A 425 -11.87 3.35 29.12
CA ASN A 425 -11.51 1.94 29.32
C ASN A 425 -10.00 1.71 29.26
N LEU A 426 -9.20 2.70 28.84
CA LEU A 426 -7.74 2.60 28.78
C LEU A 426 -7.13 2.65 30.18
N LYS A 427 -6.67 1.48 30.66
CA LYS A 427 -6.05 1.37 31.98
C LYS A 427 -4.63 1.93 32.00
N LEU A 428 -4.27 2.58 33.12
CA LEU A 428 -2.96 3.19 33.35
C LEU A 428 -1.78 2.26 33.04
N PRO A 429 -1.76 0.98 33.47
CA PRO A 429 -0.63 0.09 33.16
C PRO A 429 -0.43 -0.13 31.66
N LYS A 430 -1.51 -0.16 30.85
CA LYS A 430 -1.40 -0.30 29.40
C LYS A 430 -0.83 0.95 28.75
N PHE A 431 -1.27 2.14 29.20
CA PHE A 431 -0.70 3.42 28.75
C PHE A 431 0.80 3.47 29.06
N GLN A 432 1.18 3.18 30.31
CA GLN A 432 2.58 3.19 30.75
C GLN A 432 3.43 2.16 30.00
N ALA A 433 2.91 0.95 29.81
CA ALA A 433 3.64 -0.11 29.13
C ALA A 433 3.89 0.17 27.64
N LEU A 434 3.03 0.95 26.98
CA LEU A 434 3.25 1.39 25.60
C LEU A 434 4.18 2.60 25.53
N ALA A 435 3.95 3.62 26.38
CA ALA A 435 4.80 4.80 26.45
C ALA A 435 6.26 4.46 26.79
N GLY A 436 6.46 3.58 27.78
CA GLY A 436 7.77 3.10 28.22
C GLY A 436 8.38 2.00 27.35
N ALA A 437 7.69 1.52 26.31
CA ALA A 437 8.29 0.57 25.36
C ALA A 437 9.30 1.25 24.43
N ILE A 438 9.20 2.57 24.23
CA ILE A 438 10.07 3.36 23.38
C ILE A 438 11.27 3.86 24.22
N PRO A 439 12.53 3.62 23.79
CA PRO A 439 13.71 4.09 24.50
C PRO A 439 13.81 5.63 24.60
N ASP A 440 14.42 6.13 25.68
CA ASP A 440 14.51 7.58 25.95
C ASP A 440 15.27 8.36 24.86
N TYR A 441 16.26 7.75 24.22
CA TYR A 441 17.03 8.38 23.13
C TYR A 441 16.21 8.55 21.84
N ALA A 442 15.11 7.81 21.69
CA ALA A 442 14.24 7.91 20.51
C ALA A 442 13.36 9.16 20.52
N ARG A 443 13.24 9.83 21.68
CA ARG A 443 12.52 11.10 21.84
C ARG A 443 13.53 12.24 22.01
N PRO A 444 13.82 13.01 20.95
CA PRO A 444 14.56 14.26 21.09
C PRO A 444 13.78 15.31 21.87
N LEU A 445 12.45 15.30 21.74
CA LEU A 445 11.52 16.16 22.46
C LEU A 445 10.38 15.32 23.00
N ASP A 446 9.93 15.63 24.22
CA ASP A 446 8.86 14.92 24.92
C ASP A 446 7.50 15.62 24.81
N ASP A 447 7.38 16.69 24.01
CA ASP A 447 6.14 17.45 23.82
C ASP A 447 4.95 16.56 23.42
N GLY A 448 5.20 15.58 22.55
CA GLY A 448 4.18 14.62 22.11
C GLY A 448 3.70 13.74 23.25
N LEU A 449 4.63 13.22 24.05
CA LEU A 449 4.35 12.40 25.22
C LEU A 449 3.64 13.21 26.31
N TYR A 450 4.10 14.44 26.57
CA TYR A 450 3.43 15.37 27.49
C TYR A 450 1.98 15.62 27.08
N ARG A 451 1.72 15.89 25.80
CA ARG A 451 0.35 16.06 25.28
C ARG A 451 -0.51 14.81 25.52
N ALA A 452 0.05 13.61 25.32
CA ALA A 452 -0.67 12.37 25.58
C ALA A 452 -0.98 12.17 27.07
N ILE A 453 -0.01 12.43 27.95
CA ILE A 453 -0.17 12.40 29.41
C ILE A 453 -1.25 13.41 29.84
N ASP A 454 -1.19 14.63 29.31
CA ASP A 454 -2.16 15.67 29.63
C ASP A 454 -3.59 15.26 29.25
N MET A 455 -3.78 14.75 28.03
CA MET A 455 -5.08 14.25 27.57
C MET A 455 -5.59 13.08 28.42
N TYR A 456 -4.69 12.19 28.87
CA TYR A 456 -5.02 11.06 29.72
C TYR A 456 -5.48 11.54 31.10
N LEU A 457 -4.72 12.43 31.75
CA LEU A 457 -5.09 13.06 33.02
C LEU A 457 -6.41 13.84 32.92
N LYS A 458 -6.69 14.48 31.78
CA LYS A 458 -7.97 15.16 31.53
C LYS A 458 -9.15 14.22 31.62
N SER A 459 -9.00 13.05 31.01
CA SER A 459 -10.09 12.11 30.76
C SER A 459 -10.22 11.08 31.88
N HIS A 460 -9.22 11.01 32.77
CA HIS A 460 -9.12 10.09 33.90
C HIS A 460 -8.96 10.84 35.24
N PRO A 461 -9.94 11.68 35.66
CA PRO A 461 -9.83 12.48 36.88
C PRO A 461 -9.75 11.66 38.18
N TRP A 462 -10.18 10.39 38.14
CA TRP A 462 -10.17 9.47 39.28
C TRP A 462 -8.78 8.91 39.64
N LEU A 463 -7.74 9.21 38.85
CA LEU A 463 -6.37 8.79 39.18
C LEU A 463 -5.90 9.45 40.47
N VAL A 464 -5.31 8.64 41.36
CA VAL A 464 -4.75 9.12 42.62
C VAL A 464 -3.40 9.81 42.39
N GLU A 465 -2.97 10.64 43.35
CA GLU A 465 -1.73 11.44 43.20
C GLU A 465 -0.50 10.59 42.86
N SER A 466 -0.34 9.43 43.50
CA SER A 466 0.78 8.52 43.22
C SER A 466 0.77 7.97 41.79
N GLU A 467 -0.42 7.76 41.21
CA GLU A 467 -0.58 7.31 39.82
C GLU A 467 -0.25 8.44 38.84
N ARG A 468 -0.67 9.68 39.16
CA ARG A 468 -0.33 10.88 38.38
C ARG A 468 1.17 11.13 38.37
N GLU A 469 1.82 10.99 39.53
CA GLU A 469 3.28 11.06 39.63
C GLU A 469 3.97 9.97 38.82
N GLN A 470 3.49 8.71 38.88
CA GLN A 470 4.07 7.62 38.10
C GLN A 470 3.92 7.84 36.60
N LEU A 471 2.78 8.38 36.15
CA LEU A 471 2.56 8.72 34.77
C LEU A 471 3.49 9.84 34.29
N CYS A 472 3.66 10.90 35.10
CA CYS A 472 4.53 12.03 34.75
C CYS A 472 6.02 11.68 34.77
N ARG A 473 6.43 10.62 35.48
CA ARG A 473 7.83 10.10 35.45
C ARG A 473 8.25 9.55 34.08
N LEU A 474 7.31 9.31 33.16
CA LEU A 474 7.62 8.83 31.82
C LEU A 474 8.17 9.92 30.89
N MET A 475 7.94 11.20 31.21
CA MET A 475 8.48 12.32 30.44
C MET A 475 9.70 12.94 31.13
N ASP A 476 10.70 13.28 30.34
CA ASP A 476 11.83 14.08 30.74
C ASP A 476 11.53 15.57 30.53
N CYS A 477 11.32 16.28 31.64
CA CYS A 477 11.03 17.71 31.61
C CYS A 477 12.14 18.56 30.97
N GLN A 478 13.37 18.02 30.84
CA GLN A 478 14.48 18.70 30.15
C GLN A 478 14.29 18.74 28.63
N LYS A 479 13.56 17.75 28.09
CA LYS A 479 13.29 17.58 26.66
C LYS A 479 11.97 18.24 26.23
N LEU A 480 11.33 18.99 27.10
CA LEU A 480 10.17 19.80 26.74
C LEU A 480 10.63 21.08 26.04
N SER A 481 9.92 21.45 24.98
CA SER A 481 10.07 22.76 24.36
C SER A 481 9.57 23.87 25.29
N LEU A 482 9.98 25.11 25.03
CA LEU A 482 9.53 26.28 25.79
C LEU A 482 7.99 26.41 25.78
N GLU A 483 7.35 26.11 24.65
CA GLU A 483 5.89 26.11 24.53
C GLU A 483 5.25 25.01 25.39
N ALA A 484 5.82 23.80 25.40
CA ALA A 484 5.33 22.72 26.25
C ALA A 484 5.54 23.03 27.75
N CYS A 485 6.68 23.62 28.11
CA CYS A 485 7.00 24.05 29.47
C CYS A 485 6.00 25.10 29.99
N THR A 486 5.73 26.16 29.21
CA THR A 486 4.76 27.19 29.59
C THR A 486 3.36 26.62 29.79
N HIS A 487 2.92 25.70 28.90
CA HIS A 487 1.64 25.01 29.07
C HIS A 487 1.64 24.11 30.32
N ALA A 488 2.70 23.35 30.57
CA ALA A 488 2.85 22.49 31.74
C ALA A 488 2.91 23.26 33.07
N ALA A 489 3.56 24.43 33.09
CA ALA A 489 3.61 25.30 34.27
C ALA A 489 2.23 25.80 34.71
N GLN A 490 1.29 25.94 33.78
CA GLN A 490 -0.08 26.38 34.03
C GLN A 490 -1.08 25.22 34.22
N ASN A 491 -0.61 23.98 34.15
CA ASN A 491 -1.48 22.81 34.15
C ASN A 491 -1.76 22.30 35.57
N GLU A 492 -2.95 22.64 36.10
CA GLU A 492 -3.40 22.26 37.45
C GLU A 492 -3.55 20.75 37.66
N ARG A 493 -3.52 19.94 36.59
CA ARG A 493 -3.64 18.47 36.67
C ARG A 493 -2.31 17.78 36.96
N LEU A 494 -1.18 18.48 36.81
CA LEU A 494 0.13 17.92 37.08
C LEU A 494 0.46 17.98 38.58
N PRO A 495 1.17 16.98 39.12
CA PRO A 495 1.71 17.03 40.48
C PRO A 495 2.61 18.25 40.68
N LEU A 496 2.54 18.89 41.85
CA LEU A 496 3.34 20.09 42.18
C LEU A 496 4.85 19.88 41.95
N ARG A 497 5.36 18.68 42.25
CA ARG A 497 6.76 18.32 42.03
C ARG A 497 7.17 18.44 40.56
N VAL A 498 6.30 18.04 39.64
CA VAL A 498 6.53 18.10 38.19
C VAL A 498 6.49 19.56 37.72
N ILE A 499 5.52 20.35 38.20
CA ILE A 499 5.40 21.78 37.87
C ILE A 499 6.69 22.52 38.27
N VAL A 500 7.24 22.26 39.47
CA VAL A 500 8.50 22.87 39.91
C VAL A 500 9.68 22.47 39.01
N GLN A 501 9.75 21.20 38.58
CA GLN A 501 10.78 20.75 37.64
C GLN A 501 10.67 21.44 36.28
N VAL A 502 9.46 21.55 35.74
CA VAL A 502 9.19 22.26 34.49
C VAL A 502 9.62 23.72 34.58
N LEU A 503 9.20 24.44 35.64
CA LEU A 503 9.58 25.84 35.86
C LEU A 503 11.10 26.03 35.97
N PHE A 504 11.80 25.09 36.61
CA PHE A 504 13.25 25.11 36.72
C PHE A 504 13.93 25.00 35.34
N PHE A 505 13.49 24.04 34.50
CA PHE A 505 14.06 23.86 33.17
C PHE A 505 13.65 24.97 32.19
N GLU A 506 12.43 25.50 32.31
CA GLU A 506 12.00 26.69 31.58
C GLU A 506 12.94 27.87 31.85
N GLN A 507 13.24 28.15 33.13
CA GLN A 507 14.20 29.20 33.51
C GLN A 507 15.61 28.92 32.98
N LEU A 508 16.06 27.66 32.99
CA LEU A 508 17.37 27.28 32.48
C LEU A 508 17.46 27.48 30.96
N GLN A 509 16.45 27.05 30.20
CA GLN A 509 16.36 27.23 28.75
C GLN A 509 16.33 28.73 28.39
N LEU A 510 15.50 29.53 29.07
CA LEU A 510 15.44 30.98 28.87
C LEU A 510 16.81 31.64 29.12
N ARG A 511 17.49 31.30 30.23
CA ARG A 511 18.83 31.81 30.52
C ARG A 511 19.84 31.42 29.44
N THR A 512 19.76 30.19 28.94
CA THR A 512 20.68 29.68 27.92
C THR A 512 20.44 30.37 26.57
N SER A 513 19.18 30.56 26.17
CA SER A 513 18.81 31.31 24.97
C SER A 513 19.25 32.78 25.06
N ILE A 514 19.07 33.42 26.21
CA ILE A 514 19.51 34.79 26.48
C ILE A 514 21.04 34.89 26.40
N ALA A 515 21.77 34.00 27.09
CA ALA A 515 23.24 33.96 27.07
C ALA A 515 23.80 33.67 25.66
N GLY A 516 23.18 32.76 24.91
CA GLY A 516 23.53 32.47 23.52
C GLY A 516 23.30 33.68 22.61
N CYS A 517 22.26 34.47 22.85
CA CYS A 517 22.03 35.72 22.12
C CYS A 517 23.14 36.75 22.42
N PHE A 518 23.59 36.86 23.67
CA PHE A 518 24.69 37.76 24.06
C PHE A 518 26.05 37.36 23.45
N LEU A 519 26.38 36.07 23.42
CA LEU A 519 27.65 35.59 22.83
C LEU A 519 27.72 35.76 21.30
N VAL A 520 26.57 35.76 20.62
CA VAL A 520 26.47 36.08 19.18
C VAL A 520 26.58 37.60 18.94
N SER A 521 26.10 38.43 19.89
CA SER A 521 26.19 39.89 19.81
C SER A 521 27.58 40.44 20.17
N ASP A 522 28.31 39.84 21.11
CA ASP A 522 29.63 40.30 21.55
C ASP A 522 30.76 40.08 20.52
N ASN A 523 30.53 39.31 19.44
CA ASN A 523 31.49 39.14 18.35
C ASN A 523 31.30 40.15 17.20
N LEU A 524 30.36 41.09 17.32
CA LEU A 524 30.09 42.12 16.30
C LEU A 524 30.45 43.53 16.76
N ASP A 525 30.80 43.75 18.03
CA ASP A 525 31.17 45.07 18.52
C ASP A 525 32.23 44.99 19.64
N GLY A 526 33.44 45.50 19.39
CA GLY A 526 34.47 45.61 20.43
C GLY A 526 35.90 45.26 20.01
N GLY A 527 36.47 46.06 19.13
CA GLY A 527 37.93 46.18 19.08
C GLY A 527 38.47 46.76 20.38
N SER A 528 39.64 46.26 20.81
CA SER A 528 40.53 46.74 21.89
C SER A 528 40.16 46.36 23.33
N GLN A 529 40.90 45.38 23.88
CA GLN A 529 42.00 45.67 24.80
C GLN A 529 42.86 44.42 25.07
N GLN A 530 44.17 44.57 24.84
CA GLN A 530 45.22 43.66 25.26
C GLN A 530 45.30 43.63 26.78
N LEU A 531 45.38 42.42 27.36
CA LEU A 531 46.26 42.18 28.49
C LEU A 531 47.00 40.85 28.34
N ARG A 532 48.22 40.90 28.85
CA ARG A 532 49.42 40.16 28.47
C ARG A 532 49.75 39.17 29.57
N GLY A 533 50.15 37.96 29.19
CA GLY A 533 50.74 36.98 30.11
C GLY A 533 51.32 35.81 29.32
N GLY A 534 52.56 35.95 28.85
CA GLY A 534 53.27 34.91 28.11
C GLY A 534 54.04 33.94 29.00
N LEU A 535 54.44 32.81 28.41
CA LEU A 535 55.79 32.20 28.50
C LEU A 535 55.89 31.05 27.45
N SER A 536 56.71 31.28 26.40
CA SER A 536 57.66 30.38 25.68
C SER A 536 57.52 28.85 25.79
N GLY A 537 57.54 27.97 24.76
CA GLY A 537 57.87 27.89 23.31
C GLY A 537 58.03 26.36 22.96
N PRO A 538 58.55 25.86 21.79
CA PRO A 538 58.70 26.38 20.42
C PRO A 538 58.14 25.35 19.36
N PRO A 539 58.55 25.27 18.07
CA PRO A 539 57.61 25.25 16.93
C PRO A 539 57.49 23.92 16.15
N ALA A 540 56.34 23.67 15.53
CA ALA A 540 56.21 22.70 14.42
C ALA A 540 55.06 23.07 13.47
N THR A 541 55.46 23.52 12.28
CA THR A 541 54.87 23.33 10.94
C THR A 541 53.39 22.99 10.76
N GLU A 542 52.72 23.93 10.08
CA GLU A 542 51.89 23.77 8.87
C GLU A 542 50.65 22.86 8.91
N GLY A 543 49.48 23.50 8.74
CA GLY A 543 48.33 22.84 8.10
C GLY A 543 46.95 23.05 8.72
N LEU A 544 46.55 24.27 9.14
CA LEU A 544 45.16 24.54 9.57
C LEU A 544 44.78 26.04 9.48
N GLY A 545 45.14 26.72 8.39
CA GLY A 545 44.83 28.15 8.18
C GLY A 545 43.69 28.44 7.19
N GLY A 546 43.18 27.45 6.46
CA GLY A 546 42.27 27.68 5.32
C GLY A 546 40.78 27.64 5.63
N GLY A 547 40.34 26.86 6.62
CA GLY A 547 38.92 26.61 6.87
C GLY A 547 38.18 27.81 7.49
N TRP A 548 38.84 28.54 8.38
CA TRP A 548 38.21 29.61 9.17
C TRP A 548 37.92 30.87 8.34
N ALA A 549 38.84 31.23 7.44
CA ALA A 549 38.64 32.32 6.49
C ALA A 549 37.53 32.00 5.47
N SER A 550 37.40 30.74 5.07
CA SER A 550 36.35 30.30 4.15
C SER A 550 34.97 30.32 4.82
N ALA A 551 34.84 29.84 6.07
CA ALA A 551 33.60 29.87 6.84
C ALA A 551 33.14 31.30 7.19
N MET A 552 34.07 32.23 7.44
CA MET A 552 33.74 33.66 7.61
C MET A 552 33.23 34.28 6.32
N LYS A 553 33.83 33.93 5.17
CA LYS A 553 33.40 34.43 3.85
C LYS A 553 32.01 33.88 3.50
N GLU A 554 31.74 32.62 3.82
CA GLU A 554 30.44 31.98 3.61
C GLU A 554 29.34 32.59 4.50
N ASN A 555 29.64 32.86 5.78
CA ASN A 555 28.72 33.56 6.68
C ASN A 555 28.44 35.00 6.24
N GLN A 556 29.45 35.73 5.75
CA GLN A 556 29.26 37.06 5.18
C GLN A 556 28.38 37.02 3.92
N VAL A 557 28.57 36.01 3.08
CA VAL A 557 27.74 35.80 1.87
C VAL A 557 26.31 35.42 2.25
N LEU A 558 26.10 34.57 3.26
CA LEU A 558 24.78 34.22 3.78
C LEU A 558 24.08 35.42 4.41
N LYS A 559 24.80 36.28 5.15
CA LYS A 559 24.26 37.52 5.71
C LYS A 559 23.81 38.48 4.62
N VAL A 560 24.63 38.71 3.59
CA VAL A 560 24.26 39.51 2.42
C VAL A 560 23.08 38.88 1.67
N GLY A 561 23.04 37.55 1.58
CA GLY A 561 21.90 36.80 1.03
C GLY A 561 20.61 37.00 1.82
N MET A 562 20.68 36.98 3.15
CA MET A 562 19.54 37.23 4.05
C MET A 562 19.05 38.68 3.97
N ASP A 563 19.96 39.65 3.90
CA ASP A 563 19.61 41.07 3.74
C ASP A 563 18.99 41.34 2.36
N SER A 564 19.50 40.68 1.31
CA SER A 564 18.89 40.71 -0.02
C SER A 564 17.49 40.08 -0.02
N MET A 565 17.31 38.98 0.69
CA MET A 565 16.02 38.28 0.79
C MET A 565 15.01 39.09 1.63
N ARG A 566 15.45 39.73 2.71
CA ARG A 566 14.66 40.67 3.51
C ARG A 566 14.22 41.88 2.68
N SER A 567 15.11 42.44 1.86
CA SER A 567 14.78 43.53 0.94
C SER A 567 13.73 43.10 -0.09
N LYS A 568 13.90 41.92 -0.70
CA LYS A 568 12.92 41.36 -1.64
C LYS A 568 11.57 41.05 -1.00
N VAL A 569 11.54 40.55 0.24
CA VAL A 569 10.29 40.34 0.98
C VAL A 569 9.60 41.67 1.25
N SER A 570 10.34 42.70 1.68
CA SER A 570 9.77 44.04 1.86
C SER A 570 9.25 44.65 0.56
N GLU A 571 9.93 44.42 -0.56
CA GLU A 571 9.48 44.86 -1.89
C GLU A 571 8.21 44.12 -2.33
N LEU A 572 8.14 42.80 -2.12
CA LEU A 572 6.95 41.99 -2.39
C LEU A 572 5.78 42.33 -1.47
N GLU A 573 6.02 42.64 -0.20
CA GLU A 573 4.99 43.12 0.74
C GLU A 573 4.44 44.48 0.31
N LYS A 574 5.31 45.36 -0.20
CA LYS A 574 4.92 46.66 -0.78
C LYS A 574 4.13 46.46 -2.07
N GLU A 575 4.52 45.53 -2.92
CA GLU A 575 3.81 45.20 -4.16
C GLU A 575 2.44 44.55 -3.86
N CYS A 576 2.36 43.64 -2.90
CA CYS A 576 1.09 43.09 -2.40
C CYS A 576 0.18 44.17 -1.80
N SER A 577 0.76 45.13 -1.07
CA SER A 577 0.01 46.26 -0.51
C SER A 577 -0.50 47.19 -1.61
N ASN A 578 0.32 47.46 -2.63
CA ASN A 578 -0.08 48.24 -3.80
C ASN A 578 -1.18 47.53 -4.61
N MET A 579 -1.03 46.24 -4.90
CA MET A 579 -2.08 45.46 -5.56
C MET A 579 -3.38 45.46 -4.76
N ARG A 580 -3.31 45.37 -3.42
CA ARG A 580 -4.49 45.41 -2.56
C ARG A 580 -5.19 46.77 -2.63
N LEU A 581 -4.43 47.87 -2.65
CA LEU A 581 -4.95 49.23 -2.86
C LEU A 581 -5.52 49.40 -4.27
N GLU A 582 -4.92 48.77 -5.28
CA GLU A 582 -5.39 48.81 -6.67
C GLU A 582 -6.69 48.02 -6.84
N ILE A 583 -6.82 46.85 -6.20
CA ILE A 583 -8.07 46.07 -6.12
C ILE A 583 -9.16 46.86 -5.39
N GLU A 584 -8.81 47.56 -4.31
CA GLU A 584 -9.76 48.40 -3.55
C GLU A 584 -10.20 49.64 -4.36
N ASN A 585 -9.30 50.23 -5.14
CA ASN A 585 -9.59 51.34 -6.06
C ASN A 585 -10.43 50.89 -7.27
N LEU A 586 -10.20 49.69 -7.81
CA LEU A 586 -11.01 49.07 -8.85
C LEU A 586 -12.42 48.70 -8.35
N GLY A 587 -12.61 48.57 -7.03
CA GLY A 587 -13.91 48.38 -6.39
C GLY A 587 -14.75 49.66 -6.24
N ARG A 588 -14.20 50.85 -6.52
CA ARG A 588 -14.87 52.15 -6.28
C ARG A 588 -15.30 52.92 -7.53
N THR A 589 -15.08 52.40 -8.74
CA THR A 589 -15.67 52.95 -9.98
C THR A 589 -16.95 52.21 -10.38
N LYS A 590 -17.95 52.98 -10.82
CA LYS A 590 -19.38 52.66 -10.87
C LYS A 590 -19.77 51.38 -11.65
N SER A 591 -20.71 50.66 -11.02
CA SER A 591 -21.93 50.06 -11.60
C SER A 591 -21.90 48.69 -12.31
N ARG A 592 -22.75 47.80 -11.74
CA ARG A 592 -23.55 46.72 -12.36
C ARG A 592 -22.85 45.40 -12.75
N GLY A 593 -23.19 44.37 -11.98
CA GLY A 593 -23.38 43.01 -12.49
C GLY A 593 -22.31 42.01 -12.08
N VAL A 594 -22.76 40.79 -11.78
CA VAL A 594 -22.01 39.54 -11.54
C VAL A 594 -21.56 39.31 -10.09
N SER A 595 -22.54 39.04 -9.23
CA SER A 595 -22.36 38.17 -8.06
C SER A 595 -22.54 36.71 -8.49
N SER A 596 -21.50 36.09 -9.01
CA SER A 596 -21.48 34.65 -9.28
C SER A 596 -20.06 34.26 -9.66
N VAL A 597 -19.59 33.11 -9.17
CA VAL A 597 -18.21 32.62 -9.18
C VAL A 597 -17.41 33.27 -8.04
N TRP A 598 -17.05 32.43 -7.05
CA TRP A 598 -16.03 32.55 -5.97
C TRP A 598 -16.47 31.72 -4.73
N LYS A 599 -17.71 31.20 -4.72
CA LYS A 599 -18.18 30.18 -3.75
C LYS A 599 -17.73 28.74 -4.05
N LYS A 600 -16.59 28.52 -4.70
CA LYS A 600 -16.11 27.15 -5.03
C LYS A 600 -14.66 26.83 -4.69
N PHE A 601 -14.03 27.61 -3.81
CA PHE A 601 -12.83 27.21 -3.09
C PHE A 601 -13.01 27.52 -1.60
N GLY A 602 -13.32 26.48 -0.82
CA GLY A 602 -13.53 26.55 0.62
C GLY A 602 -12.23 26.69 1.38
N LEU A 603 -11.80 27.94 1.60
CA LEU A 603 -10.78 28.30 2.58
C LEU A 603 -11.39 29.33 3.54
N GLY A 604 -12.17 28.83 4.49
CA GLY A 604 -12.62 29.61 5.64
C GLY A 604 -11.54 29.65 6.72
N MET A 605 -10.46 30.39 6.50
CA MET A 605 -9.53 30.73 7.58
C MET A 605 -10.03 32.00 8.28
N LYS A 606 -10.63 31.84 9.45
CA LYS A 606 -10.69 32.92 10.45
C LYS A 606 -9.27 33.12 10.97
N SER A 607 -8.57 34.13 10.46
CA SER A 607 -7.39 34.66 11.14
C SER A 607 -7.86 35.68 12.17
N GLN A 608 -7.79 35.29 13.45
CA GLN A 608 -7.78 36.19 14.57
C GLN A 608 -6.40 36.08 15.17
N MET A 609 -5.51 37.03 14.91
CA MET A 609 -4.31 37.21 15.72
C MET A 609 -4.01 38.67 15.99
N CYS A 610 -3.74 38.86 17.27
CA CYS A 610 -3.44 40.03 18.04
C CYS A 610 -2.32 40.89 17.45
N SER A 611 -2.57 42.19 17.34
CA SER A 611 -1.52 43.20 17.28
C SER A 611 -0.88 43.34 18.68
N ALA A 612 0.37 42.92 18.83
CA ALA A 612 1.19 43.34 19.95
C ALA A 612 1.68 44.76 19.67
N ASN A 613 1.11 45.73 20.38
CA ASN A 613 1.58 47.12 20.37
C ASN A 613 2.71 47.22 21.41
N GLU A 614 3.94 47.46 20.95
CA GLU A 614 5.03 47.90 21.82
C GLU A 614 4.78 49.36 22.22
N GLY A 615 4.71 49.64 23.51
CA GLY A 615 4.59 50.98 24.06
C GLY A 615 5.55 51.16 25.23
N SER A 616 6.64 51.89 24.99
CA SER A 616 7.56 52.38 26.00
C SER A 616 7.00 53.62 26.73
N VAL A 617 7.38 53.75 28.00
CA VAL A 617 6.91 54.76 28.97
C VAL A 617 7.73 56.05 28.85
N SER A 618 7.06 57.22 28.89
CA SER A 618 7.63 58.44 29.48
C SER A 618 6.57 59.44 29.99
N THR A 619 6.60 59.63 31.31
CA THR A 619 6.49 60.87 32.12
C THR A 619 5.44 61.97 31.89
N GLN A 620 4.79 62.27 33.04
CA GLN A 620 4.52 63.59 33.66
C GLN A 620 3.15 64.30 33.49
N GLU A 621 2.51 64.43 34.66
CA GLU A 621 1.93 65.64 35.28
C GLU A 621 0.55 66.21 34.90
N LYS A 622 -0.23 66.42 35.98
CA LYS A 622 -1.24 67.50 36.24
C LYS A 622 -2.53 67.42 35.42
N GLU A 623 -3.71 67.80 35.89
CA GLU A 623 -4.33 68.23 37.15
C GLU A 623 -5.83 68.38 36.80
N LYS A 624 -6.74 68.21 37.77
CA LYS A 624 -8.10 68.84 37.82
C LYS A 624 -9.11 68.39 36.74
N ASP A 625 -10.43 68.33 36.94
CA ASP A 625 -11.39 68.74 37.95
C ASP A 625 -12.63 67.80 37.70
N ASN A 626 -13.25 67.13 38.67
CA ASN A 626 -14.27 67.63 39.62
C ASN A 626 -15.72 67.48 39.12
N TYR A 627 -16.57 66.99 40.04
CA TYR A 627 -18.05 67.04 40.08
C TYR A 627 -18.85 66.25 39.01
N LYS A 628 -20.00 65.63 39.29
CA LYS A 628 -20.78 65.17 40.46
C LYS A 628 -22.11 64.67 39.87
N LYS A 629 -22.81 63.81 40.60
CA LYS A 629 -24.28 63.59 40.59
C LYS A 629 -24.85 62.85 39.36
N HIS A 630 -25.88 62.01 39.46
CA HIS A 630 -26.80 61.56 40.52
C HIS A 630 -27.26 60.16 40.04
N ASN A 631 -27.22 59.09 40.84
CA ASN A 631 -28.07 58.72 41.98
C ASN A 631 -29.48 58.21 41.61
N LYS A 632 -29.83 57.10 42.27
CA LYS A 632 -31.17 56.51 42.52
C LYS A 632 -31.82 55.72 41.38
N SER A 633 -32.49 54.58 41.62
CA SER A 633 -32.84 53.87 42.86
C SER A 633 -33.61 52.60 42.51
N SER A 634 -33.50 51.59 43.39
CA SER A 634 -34.58 50.68 43.82
C SER A 634 -35.16 49.73 42.76
N SER A 635 -35.56 48.49 43.06
CA SER A 635 -35.79 47.71 44.28
C SER A 635 -36.09 46.28 43.78
N GLU A 636 -35.46 45.24 44.30
CA GLU A 636 -36.02 44.31 45.30
C GLU A 636 -37.48 43.89 45.10
N VAL A 637 -37.68 42.56 44.99
CA VAL A 637 -38.65 41.65 45.68
C VAL A 637 -38.69 40.36 44.83
N GLN A 638 -37.98 39.29 45.21
CA GLN A 638 -38.35 38.19 46.13
C GLN A 638 -39.43 37.20 45.62
N VAL A 639 -39.02 35.91 45.57
CA VAL A 639 -39.75 34.72 46.10
C VAL A 639 -40.89 34.20 45.18
N GLN A 640 -41.09 32.90 44.83
CA GLN A 640 -41.04 31.62 45.55
C GLN A 640 -41.33 30.43 44.60
N GLY A 641 -41.02 29.19 45.02
CA GLY A 641 -41.75 27.94 44.67
C GLY A 641 -41.22 27.16 43.46
N ILE A 642 -40.47 26.06 43.62
CA ILE A 642 -40.93 24.68 43.90
C ILE A 642 -41.94 24.17 42.86
N GLU A 643 -41.47 23.37 41.89
CA GLU A 643 -41.64 21.91 41.85
C GLU A 643 -40.55 21.27 40.96
#